data_AF-A0A2P5EM72-F1
#
_entry.id   AF-A0A2P5EM72-F1
#
_cell.length_a   1.000
_cell.length_b   1.000
_cell.length_c   1.000
_cell.angle_alpha   90.00
_cell.angle_beta   90.00
_cell.angle_gamma   90.00
#
_symmetry.space_group_name_H-M   'P 1'
#
loop_
_entity.id
_entity.type
_entity.pdbx_description
1 polymer ?
#
loop_
_entity_poly.entity_id
_entity_poly.type
_entity_poly.pdbx_seq_one_letter_code
_entity_poly.pdbx_strand_id
1 'polypeptide(L)'
;MLHPMDLLRSNLSRVRIPEPTNRIYKQECCLSFDTPKSEGGLFIDMTTFLAFGKDCVVWNYEKTGNPVYLHIKQTKKLVPEDRPSKKPTLLAIGVDGGFDNNEIEYEETYSIVILPDYATLSFPSVELPEKVRLAVDAILRAEGAERKEQIAAWTADKKEISAFAMNLQQIDNGVVVPPSGWKCAKCDKTENLWLNLTDGSILCGRRNWDGTGGNNHAVEYYKETNYPLAVKLGTITADLEGADVFSYPEDESVLDPLLAQHLAFFGIDFSSLQKTEMTTAERELDQNTNYDWNRIQESGQEMEPICGPGYTGLVNLGNSCYLAATMQVVFSTHSFYTRYYKNQNLKLAFGLAPADPTVDLNMQLTKLGHGLLSGKYSVPSQEGNDAATPTATAEGIPPRMFKAVIAASHPEFSTMRQQDALEFFLHFLDQVERANAGKPEVDPARCFRFGVEDRIQCSSGKVAYNRRLDYILSLNIPLHAASNKDELGAFQKLKAEKISEGKEVSSDEIVRPRVPLRACLASFSSPEEIHDFYSTALKAKTTAVKTTGLTSFPDYLVLHMRKFVMEEGWVPKKLDVYVDVPDIIDISHMRSKGFQPGEEILPEGVPGDEAESSIPLANEDIVAQLVSMGFSHLHCQKAAINTSNAGVEEAMNWLLSHMDDADIDTPISQGGETVVDQSKLEMLISFGFQEEVARKALKASGGDIEKATDWIFNNPDASASSDMDATTSKATSNPADIGLPDGGGRYKLMGIVSHIGTSTQCGHYVAHIFKDGRWVIFNDDKVGASINPPKDMGYLYFFERLNS
;
A
#
# COMPACT_ATOMS: atom_id res chain seq x y z
N MET A 1 2.21 38.45 -40.15
CA MET A 1 1.63 37.30 -39.42
C MET A 1 1.05 36.37 -40.46
N LEU A 2 1.47 35.11 -40.50
CA LEU A 2 0.83 34.09 -41.33
C LEU A 2 -0.58 33.85 -40.80
N HIS A 3 -1.54 33.57 -41.70
CA HIS A 3 -2.90 33.25 -41.28
C HIS A 3 -2.89 31.96 -40.44
N PRO A 4 -3.65 31.84 -39.33
CA PRO A 4 -3.66 30.65 -38.47
C PRO A 4 -3.86 29.33 -39.23
N MET A 5 -4.67 29.35 -40.28
CA MET A 5 -4.89 28.19 -41.16
C MET A 5 -3.66 27.79 -41.99
N ASP A 6 -2.83 28.74 -42.41
CA ASP A 6 -1.61 28.45 -43.17
C ASP A 6 -0.54 27.84 -42.26
N LEU A 7 -0.46 28.31 -41.01
CA LEU A 7 0.35 27.70 -39.96
C LEU A 7 -0.10 26.28 -39.62
N LEU A 8 -1.41 26.02 -39.60
CA LEU A 8 -1.93 24.67 -39.40
C LEU A 8 -1.52 23.77 -40.57
N ARG A 9 -1.70 24.25 -41.81
CA ARG A 9 -1.37 23.50 -43.04
C ARG A 9 0.11 23.13 -43.11
N SER A 10 1.02 24.02 -42.71
CA SER A 10 2.46 23.72 -42.68
C SER A 10 2.84 22.65 -41.65
N ASN A 11 2.01 22.43 -40.63
CA ASN A 11 2.27 21.51 -39.53
C ASN A 11 1.38 20.24 -39.55
N LEU A 12 0.61 20.02 -40.62
CA LEU A 12 -0.29 18.86 -40.76
C LEU A 12 0.42 17.49 -40.69
N SER A 13 1.69 17.43 -41.05
CA SER A 13 2.50 16.21 -40.95
C SER A 13 2.72 15.76 -39.50
N ARG A 14 2.73 16.70 -38.55
CA ARG A 14 2.95 16.44 -37.12
C ARG A 14 1.69 15.99 -36.38
N VAL A 15 0.51 16.33 -36.89
CA VAL A 15 -0.76 15.85 -36.32
C VAL A 15 -0.89 14.35 -36.54
N ARG A 16 -1.14 13.59 -35.47
CA ARG A 16 -1.42 12.15 -35.52
C ARG A 16 -2.88 11.89 -35.15
N ILE A 17 -3.45 10.85 -35.74
CA ILE A 17 -4.77 10.34 -35.35
C ILE A 17 -4.49 9.25 -34.30
N PRO A 18 -5.09 9.32 -33.10
CA PRO A 18 -4.88 8.31 -32.08
C PRO A 18 -5.32 6.92 -32.52
N GLU A 19 -4.50 5.92 -32.21
CA GLU A 19 -4.79 4.50 -32.35
C GLU A 19 -5.32 3.92 -31.02
N PRO A 20 -6.03 2.78 -31.03
CA PRO A 20 -6.62 2.20 -29.81
C PRO A 20 -5.64 1.92 -28.66
N THR A 21 -4.36 1.67 -29.00
CA THR A 21 -3.27 1.40 -28.05
C THR A 21 -2.65 2.67 -27.44
N ASN A 22 -2.97 3.86 -27.96
CA ASN A 22 -2.40 5.10 -27.45
C ASN A 22 -3.08 5.53 -26.14
N ARG A 23 -2.25 5.99 -25.20
CA ARG A 23 -2.70 6.64 -23.96
C ARG A 23 -3.01 8.10 -24.26
N ILE A 24 -4.24 8.51 -24.02
CA ILE A 24 -4.72 9.87 -24.29
C ILE A 24 -5.05 10.53 -22.96
N TYR A 25 -4.31 11.56 -22.61
CA TYR A 25 -4.55 12.35 -21.40
C TYR A 25 -5.44 13.54 -21.77
N LYS A 26 -6.58 13.68 -21.08
CA LYS A 26 -7.56 14.76 -21.32
C LYS A 26 -8.25 15.28 -20.07
N GLN A 27 -7.93 14.72 -18.90
CA GLN A 27 -8.56 15.05 -17.62
C GLN A 27 -7.62 15.88 -16.74
N GLU A 28 -6.33 15.58 -16.76
CA GLU A 28 -5.33 16.25 -15.95
C GLU A 28 -4.02 16.50 -16.73
N CYS A 29 -3.32 17.57 -16.38
CA CYS A 29 -2.00 17.87 -16.90
C CYS A 29 -0.97 16.81 -16.47
N CYS A 30 -0.09 16.38 -17.38
CA CYS A 30 0.97 15.42 -17.06
C CYS A 30 2.04 15.98 -16.09
N LEU A 31 2.14 17.31 -15.96
CA LEU A 31 3.17 17.99 -15.13
C LEU A 31 2.63 18.72 -13.89
N SER A 32 1.32 18.98 -13.83
CA SER A 32 0.66 19.70 -12.74
C SER A 32 -0.73 19.11 -12.49
N PHE A 33 -1.50 19.62 -11.52
CA PHE A 33 -2.89 19.20 -11.30
C PHE A 33 -3.90 20.12 -12.00
N ASP A 34 -3.46 20.82 -13.06
CA ASP A 34 -4.36 21.63 -13.88
C ASP A 34 -5.30 20.71 -14.69
N THR A 35 -6.58 21.05 -14.71
CA THR A 35 -7.64 20.30 -15.39
C THR A 35 -8.34 21.20 -16.42
N PRO A 36 -9.26 20.68 -17.26
CA PRO A 36 -10.06 21.53 -18.13
C PRO A 36 -10.86 22.61 -17.39
N LYS A 37 -11.12 22.44 -16.08
CA LYS A 37 -11.81 23.43 -15.23
C LYS A 37 -10.91 24.57 -14.77
N SER A 38 -9.59 24.41 -14.85
CA SER A 38 -8.63 25.45 -14.47
C SER A 38 -8.72 26.65 -15.41
N GLU A 39 -8.38 27.85 -14.93
CA GLU A 39 -8.54 29.12 -15.66
C GLU A 39 -7.95 29.10 -17.09
N GLY A 40 -6.81 28.43 -17.25
CA GLY A 40 -6.07 28.29 -18.50
C GLY A 40 -6.49 27.12 -19.40
N GLY A 41 -7.40 26.26 -18.96
CA GLY A 41 -7.77 25.03 -19.66
C GLY A 41 -6.60 24.03 -19.78
N LEU A 42 -6.80 23.03 -20.62
CA LEU A 42 -5.87 21.93 -20.84
C LEU A 42 -5.50 21.81 -22.32
N PHE A 43 -4.21 21.67 -22.64
CA PHE A 43 -3.67 21.59 -23.99
C PHE A 43 -3.15 20.18 -24.27
N ILE A 44 -3.78 19.46 -25.19
CA ILE A 44 -3.40 18.11 -25.59
C ILE A 44 -2.52 18.20 -26.84
N ASP A 45 -1.29 17.72 -26.76
CA ASP A 45 -0.39 17.63 -27.93
C ASP A 45 -0.98 16.64 -28.95
N MET A 46 -1.30 17.11 -30.15
CA MET A 46 -1.90 16.27 -31.20
C MET A 46 -0.92 15.26 -31.82
N THR A 47 0.32 15.22 -31.34
CA THR A 47 1.37 14.26 -31.77
C THR A 47 1.56 13.13 -30.75
N THR A 48 1.59 13.48 -29.46
CA THR A 48 1.91 12.56 -28.35
C THR A 48 0.70 12.20 -27.50
N PHE A 49 -0.38 12.98 -27.60
CA PHE A 49 -1.61 12.85 -26.81
C PHE A 49 -1.44 13.07 -25.30
N LEU A 50 -0.31 13.69 -24.92
CA LEU A 50 -0.05 14.18 -23.57
C LEU A 50 -0.74 15.53 -23.34
N ALA A 51 -1.18 15.76 -22.12
CA ALA A 51 -1.90 16.97 -21.73
C ALA A 51 -1.04 17.91 -20.88
N PHE A 52 -1.09 19.20 -21.18
CA PHE A 52 -0.32 20.25 -20.52
C PHE A 52 -1.22 21.40 -20.11
N GLY A 53 -1.05 21.92 -18.88
CA GLY A 53 -1.66 23.17 -18.47
C GLY A 53 -1.04 24.35 -19.21
N LYS A 54 -1.68 25.52 -19.12
CA LYS A 54 -1.26 26.76 -19.80
C LYS A 54 0.21 27.13 -19.57
N ASP A 55 0.70 26.95 -18.34
CA ASP A 55 2.09 27.30 -17.98
C ASP A 55 3.11 26.26 -18.48
N CYS A 56 2.65 25.02 -18.70
CA CYS A 56 3.48 23.86 -19.03
C CYS A 56 3.60 23.62 -20.54
N VAL A 57 2.61 24.05 -21.33
CA VAL A 57 2.55 23.75 -22.78
C VAL A 57 3.75 24.31 -23.55
N VAL A 58 4.28 25.47 -23.13
CA VAL A 58 5.48 26.08 -23.72
C VAL A 58 6.69 25.18 -23.53
N TRP A 59 6.81 24.51 -22.37
CA TRP A 59 7.94 23.62 -22.09
C TRP A 59 7.88 22.37 -22.98
N ASN A 60 6.68 21.85 -23.26
CA ASN A 60 6.53 20.75 -24.21
C ASN A 60 6.93 21.18 -25.63
N TYR A 61 6.52 22.37 -26.07
CA TYR A 61 6.93 22.92 -27.36
C TYR A 61 8.46 23.09 -27.44
N GLU A 62 9.10 23.63 -26.41
CA GLU A 62 10.57 23.77 -26.33
C GLU A 62 11.29 22.41 -26.40
N LYS A 63 10.76 21.38 -25.72
CA LYS A 63 11.38 20.05 -25.63
C LYS A 63 11.17 19.20 -26.89
N THR A 64 9.97 19.22 -27.47
CA THR A 64 9.57 18.33 -28.58
C THR A 64 9.52 19.02 -29.94
N GLY A 65 9.40 20.34 -29.96
CA GLY A 65 9.13 21.13 -31.18
C GLY A 65 7.73 20.94 -31.74
N ASN A 66 6.79 20.29 -31.02
CA ASN A 66 5.42 20.03 -31.50
C ASN A 66 4.55 21.28 -31.37
N PRO A 67 4.04 21.86 -32.48
CA PRO A 67 3.38 23.16 -32.43
C PRO A 67 1.85 23.10 -32.31
N VAL A 68 1.20 21.96 -32.58
CA VAL A 68 -0.27 21.88 -32.69
C VAL A 68 -0.89 21.16 -31.49
N TYR A 69 -1.81 21.85 -30.81
CA TYR A 69 -2.47 21.36 -29.59
C TYR A 69 -3.99 21.48 -29.70
N LEU A 70 -4.71 20.52 -29.13
CA LEU A 70 -6.14 20.63 -28.86
C LEU A 70 -6.33 21.22 -27.46
N HIS A 71 -6.91 22.41 -27.38
CA HIS A 71 -7.22 23.10 -26.13
C HIS A 71 -8.67 22.82 -25.72
N ILE A 72 -8.84 22.29 -24.50
CA ILE A 72 -10.11 21.96 -23.86
C ILE A 72 -10.28 22.88 -22.65
N LYS A 73 -11.41 23.59 -22.57
CA LYS A 73 -11.76 24.42 -21.41
C LYS A 73 -13.21 24.22 -21.01
N GLN A 74 -13.42 23.94 -19.72
CA GLN A 74 -14.73 23.80 -19.10
C GLN A 74 -15.07 25.08 -18.32
N THR A 75 -16.24 25.65 -18.59
CA THR A 75 -16.75 26.84 -17.89
C THR A 75 -18.09 26.56 -17.23
N LYS A 76 -18.30 27.01 -15.98
CA LYS A 76 -19.57 26.87 -15.28
C LYS A 76 -20.68 27.59 -16.07
N LYS A 77 -21.80 26.91 -16.32
CA LYS A 77 -22.96 27.47 -17.00
C LYS A 77 -23.76 28.32 -16.00
N LEU A 78 -23.96 29.59 -16.30
CA LEU A 78 -24.81 30.46 -15.49
C LEU A 78 -26.28 30.09 -15.76
N VAL A 79 -26.96 29.50 -14.77
CA VAL A 79 -28.41 29.27 -14.84
C VAL A 79 -29.11 30.63 -14.64
N PRO A 80 -30.01 31.08 -15.53
CA PRO A 80 -30.78 32.31 -15.32
C PRO A 80 -31.62 32.22 -14.04
N GLU A 81 -31.62 33.28 -13.22
CA GLU A 81 -32.23 33.37 -11.87
C GLU A 81 -33.77 33.15 -11.81
N ASP A 82 -34.45 32.86 -12.92
CA ASP A 82 -35.91 32.89 -13.02
C ASP A 82 -36.61 31.53 -12.75
N ARG A 83 -35.95 30.61 -12.03
CA ARG A 83 -36.60 29.39 -11.52
C ARG A 83 -37.16 29.65 -10.11
N PRO A 84 -38.49 29.56 -9.89
CA PRO A 84 -39.06 29.75 -8.56
C PRO A 84 -38.56 28.65 -7.63
N SER A 85 -37.84 29.06 -6.58
CA SER A 85 -37.36 28.21 -5.49
C SER A 85 -38.52 27.44 -4.87
N LYS A 86 -38.56 26.11 -5.02
CA LYS A 86 -39.49 25.26 -4.29
C LYS A 86 -39.12 25.31 -2.81
N LYS A 87 -40.09 25.67 -1.96
CA LYS A 87 -39.93 25.61 -0.50
C LYS A 87 -39.72 24.17 -0.05
N PRO A 88 -38.79 23.90 0.88
CA PRO A 88 -38.56 22.55 1.36
C PRO A 88 -39.74 22.08 2.21
N THR A 89 -40.27 20.90 1.91
CA THR A 89 -41.24 20.19 2.75
C THR A 89 -40.50 19.37 3.81
N LEU A 90 -41.06 19.35 5.02
CA LEU A 90 -40.52 18.89 6.32
C LEU A 90 -40.22 17.36 6.44
N LEU A 91 -39.94 16.67 5.33
CA LEU A 91 -39.81 15.21 5.25
C LEU A 91 -38.40 14.72 4.85
N ALA A 92 -37.40 15.61 4.76
CA ALA A 92 -36.03 15.28 4.36
C ALA A 92 -35.01 15.61 5.47
N ILE A 93 -35.23 15.10 6.68
CA ILE A 93 -34.22 15.11 7.75
C ILE A 93 -33.90 13.64 8.04
N GLY A 94 -32.74 13.15 7.57
CA GLY A 94 -32.18 11.86 8.01
C GLY A 94 -31.87 10.81 6.93
N VAL A 95 -31.52 11.18 5.69
CA VAL A 95 -30.99 10.23 4.69
C VAL A 95 -29.73 10.81 4.06
N ASP A 96 -28.60 10.11 4.17
CA ASP A 96 -27.36 10.43 3.45
C ASP A 96 -27.62 10.34 1.94
N GLY A 97 -27.36 11.44 1.23
CA GLY A 97 -27.57 11.57 -0.21
C GLY A 97 -28.83 12.34 -0.66
N GLY A 98 -29.57 12.97 0.26
CA GLY A 98 -30.77 13.76 -0.04
C GLY A 98 -30.56 15.29 -0.06
N PHE A 99 -29.51 15.80 -0.71
CA PHE A 99 -29.46 17.21 -1.08
C PHE A 99 -29.81 17.35 -2.55
N ASP A 100 -30.62 18.35 -2.90
CA ASP A 100 -30.88 18.72 -4.30
C ASP A 100 -29.52 18.79 -5.03
N ASN A 101 -29.30 17.88 -5.98
CA ASN A 101 -28.18 17.93 -6.92
C ASN A 101 -28.33 19.19 -7.78
N ASN A 102 -27.95 20.35 -7.24
CA ASN A 102 -27.45 21.46 -8.03
C ASN A 102 -26.07 21.06 -8.57
N GLU A 103 -26.02 19.99 -9.37
CA GLU A 103 -24.84 19.72 -10.18
C GLU A 103 -24.66 20.91 -11.11
N ILE A 104 -23.59 21.69 -10.84
CA ILE A 104 -23.22 22.82 -11.67
C ILE A 104 -22.99 22.27 -13.08
N GLU A 105 -23.88 22.63 -14.02
CA GLU A 105 -23.69 22.27 -15.43
C GLU A 105 -22.43 22.98 -15.95
N TYR A 106 -21.52 22.26 -16.58
CA TYR A 106 -20.34 22.81 -17.24
C TYR A 106 -20.53 22.80 -18.76
N GLU A 107 -20.11 23.87 -19.42
CA GLU A 107 -20.00 23.94 -20.88
C GLU A 107 -18.54 23.70 -21.29
N GLU A 108 -18.32 22.77 -22.22
CA GLU A 108 -16.99 22.48 -22.76
C GLU A 108 -16.76 23.23 -24.07
N THR A 109 -15.62 23.91 -24.16
CA THR A 109 -15.17 24.60 -25.37
C THR A 109 -13.90 23.97 -25.90
N TYR A 110 -13.86 23.75 -27.22
CA TYR A 110 -12.73 23.13 -27.91
C TYR A 110 -12.13 24.08 -28.94
N SER A 111 -10.81 24.14 -28.99
CA SER A 111 -10.10 24.97 -29.96
C SER A 111 -8.75 24.34 -30.31
N ILE A 112 -8.26 24.59 -31.53
CA ILE A 112 -6.91 24.19 -31.95
C ILE A 112 -6.00 25.39 -31.75
N VAL A 113 -4.94 25.20 -30.97
CA VAL A 113 -3.97 26.24 -30.64
C VAL A 113 -2.62 25.87 -31.24
N ILE A 114 -1.97 26.83 -31.91
CA ILE A 114 -0.69 26.65 -32.58
C ILE A 114 0.37 27.53 -31.92
N LEU A 115 1.40 26.91 -31.34
CA LEU A 115 2.56 27.59 -30.75
C LEU A 115 3.64 27.90 -31.80
N PRO A 116 4.46 28.95 -31.59
CA PRO A 116 4.56 29.80 -30.38
C PRO A 116 3.58 30.98 -30.35
N ASP A 117 2.93 31.31 -31.46
CA ASP A 117 2.10 32.53 -31.61
C ASP A 117 0.72 32.44 -30.92
N TYR A 118 0.39 31.30 -30.30
CA TYR A 118 -0.94 31.00 -29.74
C TYR A 118 -2.08 31.27 -30.73
N ALA A 119 -1.86 30.93 -32.01
CA ALA A 119 -2.88 31.09 -33.04
C ALA A 119 -4.02 30.10 -32.79
N THR A 120 -5.23 30.61 -32.53
CA THR A 120 -6.39 29.81 -32.13
C THR A 120 -7.39 29.66 -33.27
N LEU A 121 -7.89 28.44 -33.46
CA LEU A 121 -8.95 28.09 -34.40
C LEU A 121 -10.08 27.39 -33.65
N SER A 122 -11.31 27.85 -33.80
CA SER A 122 -12.48 27.26 -33.12
C SER A 122 -12.81 25.86 -33.68
N PHE A 123 -13.22 24.95 -32.79
CA PHE A 123 -13.74 23.63 -33.14
C PHE A 123 -15.14 23.44 -32.55
N PRO A 124 -16.11 22.86 -33.28
CA PRO A 124 -16.02 22.31 -34.64
C PRO A 124 -16.06 23.39 -35.74
N SER A 125 -15.27 23.20 -36.80
CA SER A 125 -15.30 24.06 -38.00
C SER A 125 -15.10 23.23 -39.29
N VAL A 126 -15.84 23.58 -40.34
CA VAL A 126 -15.76 22.91 -41.66
C VAL A 126 -14.47 23.29 -42.41
N GLU A 127 -13.86 24.41 -42.06
CA GLU A 127 -12.64 24.91 -42.70
C GLU A 127 -11.38 24.14 -42.27
N LEU A 128 -11.45 23.41 -41.15
CA LEU A 128 -10.34 22.62 -40.62
C LEU A 128 -10.05 21.40 -41.52
N PRO A 129 -8.76 21.07 -41.77
CA PRO A 129 -8.39 19.88 -42.54
C PRO A 129 -9.00 18.59 -41.96
N GLU A 130 -9.41 17.68 -42.84
CA GLU A 130 -10.06 16.42 -42.47
C GLU A 130 -9.24 15.61 -41.44
N LYS A 131 -7.92 15.54 -41.64
CA LYS A 131 -7.00 14.86 -40.71
C LYS A 131 -7.07 15.41 -39.28
N VAL A 132 -7.20 16.74 -39.13
CA VAL A 132 -7.29 17.41 -37.81
C VAL A 132 -8.64 17.10 -37.18
N ARG A 133 -9.73 17.19 -37.95
CA ARG A 133 -11.07 16.84 -37.46
C ARG A 133 -11.15 15.40 -36.97
N LEU A 134 -10.65 14.44 -37.75
CA LEU A 134 -10.62 13.03 -37.38
C LEU A 134 -9.77 12.78 -36.13
N ALA A 135 -8.62 13.45 -36.00
CA ALA A 135 -7.79 13.36 -34.80
C ALA A 135 -8.51 13.90 -33.56
N VAL A 136 -9.16 15.07 -33.65
CA VAL A 136 -9.92 15.66 -32.53
C VAL A 136 -11.10 14.77 -32.15
N ASP A 137 -11.90 14.32 -33.12
CA ASP A 137 -13.03 13.42 -32.86
C ASP A 137 -12.57 12.13 -32.18
N ALA A 138 -11.43 11.56 -32.60
CA ALA A 138 -10.84 10.39 -31.97
C ALA A 138 -10.37 10.67 -30.53
N ILE A 139 -9.71 11.82 -30.26
CA ILE A 139 -9.30 12.24 -28.90
C ILE A 139 -10.53 12.41 -27.99
N LEU A 140 -11.58 13.06 -28.48
CA LEU A 140 -12.79 13.33 -27.70
C LEU A 140 -13.58 12.05 -27.41
N ARG A 141 -13.69 11.14 -28.39
CA ARG A 141 -14.37 9.83 -28.22
C ARG A 141 -13.59 8.83 -27.40
N ALA A 142 -12.25 8.89 -27.42
CA ALA A 142 -11.45 7.94 -26.68
C ALA A 142 -11.67 8.07 -25.17
N GLU A 143 -11.76 6.95 -24.47
CA GLU A 143 -11.67 6.94 -23.02
C GLU A 143 -10.29 7.42 -22.59
N GLY A 144 -10.25 8.40 -21.67
CA GLY A 144 -8.98 8.95 -21.17
C GLY A 144 -8.14 7.86 -20.52
N ALA A 145 -6.81 7.96 -20.65
CA ALA A 145 -5.86 7.00 -20.08
C ALA A 145 -6.12 6.74 -18.59
N GLU A 146 -6.36 7.81 -17.83
CA GLU A 146 -6.66 7.76 -16.40
C GLU A 146 -7.93 6.94 -16.08
N ARG A 147 -8.96 7.02 -16.93
CA ARG A 147 -10.22 6.27 -16.76
C ARG A 147 -10.05 4.81 -17.16
N LYS A 148 -9.29 4.53 -18.23
CA LYS A 148 -8.95 3.15 -18.62
C LYS A 148 -8.15 2.44 -17.55
N GLU A 149 -7.17 3.11 -16.94
CA GLU A 149 -6.36 2.56 -15.86
C GLU A 149 -7.19 2.28 -14.60
N GLN A 150 -8.11 3.19 -14.25
CA GLN A 150 -9.07 2.97 -13.16
C GLN A 150 -10.00 1.78 -13.43
N ILE A 151 -10.57 1.70 -14.64
CA ILE A 151 -11.44 0.57 -15.02
C ILE A 151 -10.64 -0.73 -15.03
N ALA A 152 -9.40 -0.74 -15.53
CA ALA A 152 -8.55 -1.93 -15.54
C ALA A 152 -8.21 -2.40 -14.12
N ALA A 153 -7.85 -1.48 -13.23
CA ALA A 153 -7.60 -1.76 -11.82
C ALA A 153 -8.86 -2.27 -11.10
N TRP A 154 -10.04 -1.78 -11.47
CA TRP A 154 -11.33 -2.27 -10.95
C TRP A 154 -11.72 -3.64 -11.56
N THR A 155 -11.38 -3.87 -12.83
CA THR A 155 -11.66 -5.13 -13.54
C THR A 155 -10.78 -6.28 -13.05
N ALA A 156 -9.58 -5.99 -12.54
CA ALA A 156 -8.71 -6.96 -11.86
C ALA A 156 -9.34 -7.51 -10.56
N ASP A 157 -10.34 -6.82 -10.02
CA ASP A 157 -11.04 -7.13 -8.76
C ASP A 157 -12.43 -7.77 -8.96
N LYS A 158 -12.73 -8.33 -10.14
CA LYS A 158 -14.00 -9.03 -10.33
C LYS A 158 -14.09 -10.23 -9.38
N LYS A 159 -15.02 -10.14 -8.42
CA LYS A 159 -15.56 -11.27 -7.64
C LYS A 159 -15.66 -12.49 -8.56
N GLU A 160 -15.15 -13.63 -8.11
CA GLU A 160 -15.20 -14.84 -8.92
C GLU A 160 -16.67 -15.27 -9.14
N ILE A 161 -16.97 -15.77 -10.34
CA ILE A 161 -18.28 -16.32 -10.64
C ILE A 161 -18.43 -17.61 -9.84
N SER A 162 -19.47 -17.70 -9.02
CA SER A 162 -19.70 -18.92 -8.23
C SER A 162 -19.81 -20.14 -9.12
N ALA A 163 -19.18 -21.23 -8.71
CA ALA A 163 -19.33 -22.54 -9.37
C ALA A 163 -20.79 -23.03 -9.40
N PHE A 164 -21.65 -22.50 -8.52
CA PHE A 164 -23.05 -22.91 -8.36
C PHE A 164 -24.04 -22.02 -9.11
N ALA A 165 -23.64 -20.84 -9.58
CA ALA A 165 -24.53 -19.87 -10.22
C ALA A 165 -25.22 -20.43 -11.47
N MET A 166 -24.50 -21.14 -12.34
CA MET A 166 -25.05 -21.64 -13.60
C MET A 166 -25.94 -22.88 -13.46
N ASN A 167 -25.78 -23.63 -12.37
CA ASN A 167 -26.45 -24.92 -12.15
C ASN A 167 -27.41 -24.89 -10.96
N LEU A 168 -27.76 -23.70 -10.46
CA LEU A 168 -28.63 -23.54 -9.30
C LEU A 168 -30.05 -24.03 -9.65
N GLN A 169 -30.52 -25.06 -8.96
CA GLN A 169 -31.87 -25.60 -9.16
C GLN A 169 -32.85 -24.87 -8.25
N GLN A 170 -33.67 -23.97 -8.78
CA GLN A 170 -34.71 -23.29 -8.00
C GLN A 170 -35.94 -24.19 -7.83
N ILE A 171 -36.45 -24.30 -6.59
CA ILE A 171 -37.59 -25.12 -6.22
C ILE A 171 -38.82 -24.23 -6.13
N ASP A 172 -39.86 -24.55 -6.91
CA ASP A 172 -41.14 -23.84 -6.85
C ASP A 172 -41.95 -24.29 -5.62
N ASN A 173 -41.82 -23.51 -4.54
CA ASN A 173 -42.57 -23.69 -3.30
C ASN A 173 -43.81 -22.77 -3.21
N GLY A 174 -44.17 -22.07 -4.29
CA GLY A 174 -45.25 -21.06 -4.27
C GLY A 174 -44.95 -19.81 -3.43
N VAL A 175 -43.68 -19.56 -3.11
CA VAL A 175 -43.23 -18.41 -2.31
C VAL A 175 -43.06 -17.20 -3.23
N VAL A 176 -43.79 -16.12 -2.92
CA VAL A 176 -43.61 -14.82 -3.57
C VAL A 176 -43.05 -13.85 -2.53
N VAL A 177 -41.85 -13.33 -2.79
CA VAL A 177 -41.15 -12.45 -1.86
C VAL A 177 -41.66 -11.01 -2.03
N PRO A 178 -42.19 -10.37 -0.98
CA PRO A 178 -42.65 -8.98 -1.08
C PRO A 178 -41.46 -8.03 -1.30
N PRO A 179 -41.66 -6.81 -1.83
CA PRO A 179 -40.56 -5.86 -2.09
C PRO A 179 -40.00 -5.16 -0.84
N SER A 180 -40.66 -5.28 0.32
CA SER A 180 -40.21 -4.69 1.59
C SER A 180 -40.89 -5.37 2.79
N GLY A 181 -40.40 -5.09 4.01
CA GLY A 181 -41.02 -5.59 5.24
C GLY A 181 -40.66 -7.04 5.58
N TRP A 182 -39.48 -7.48 5.15
CA TRP A 182 -39.00 -8.84 5.37
C TRP A 182 -38.72 -9.10 6.86
N LYS A 183 -38.89 -10.37 7.25
CA LYS A 183 -38.61 -10.86 8.59
C LYS A 183 -38.01 -12.25 8.48
N CYS A 184 -37.08 -12.58 9.37
CA CYS A 184 -36.51 -13.91 9.44
C CYS A 184 -37.61 -14.96 9.71
N ALA A 185 -37.59 -16.08 8.98
CA ALA A 185 -38.56 -17.15 9.17
C ALA A 185 -38.42 -17.89 10.52
N LYS A 186 -37.23 -17.86 11.14
CA LYS A 186 -36.92 -18.55 12.41
C LYS A 186 -36.87 -17.62 13.64
N CYS A 187 -36.85 -16.29 13.49
CA CYS A 187 -36.85 -15.34 14.62
C CYS A 187 -37.42 -13.96 14.29
N ASP A 188 -37.38 -13.04 15.27
CA ASP A 188 -37.97 -11.72 15.14
C ASP A 188 -37.12 -10.65 14.44
N LYS A 189 -35.96 -11.00 13.86
CA LYS A 189 -35.08 -10.04 13.18
C LYS A 189 -35.68 -9.58 11.84
N THR A 190 -35.60 -8.28 11.59
CA THR A 190 -36.06 -7.59 10.37
C THR A 190 -34.91 -7.01 9.53
N GLU A 191 -33.66 -7.20 9.97
CA GLU A 191 -32.44 -6.66 9.36
C GLU A 191 -31.38 -7.78 9.19
N ASN A 192 -30.40 -7.59 8.29
CA ASN A 192 -29.41 -8.61 7.93
C ASN A 192 -30.03 -9.90 7.38
N LEU A 193 -30.99 -9.75 6.47
CA LEU A 193 -31.76 -10.87 5.95
C LEU A 193 -31.16 -11.36 4.64
N TRP A 194 -30.99 -12.67 4.55
CA TRP A 194 -30.46 -13.38 3.41
C TRP A 194 -31.58 -14.20 2.80
N LEU A 195 -31.84 -13.97 1.51
CA LEU A 195 -32.76 -14.75 0.71
C LEU A 195 -31.98 -15.89 0.07
N ASN A 196 -32.35 -17.13 0.39
CA ASN A 196 -31.78 -18.28 -0.29
C ASN A 196 -32.33 -18.37 -1.72
N LEU A 197 -31.43 -18.42 -2.70
CA LEU A 197 -31.80 -18.39 -4.12
C LEU A 197 -32.38 -19.74 -4.62
N THR A 198 -32.28 -20.81 -3.84
CA THR A 198 -32.81 -22.14 -4.18
C THR A 198 -34.30 -22.25 -3.89
N ASP A 199 -34.78 -21.76 -2.75
CA ASP A 199 -36.13 -22.08 -2.27
C ASP A 199 -36.95 -20.88 -1.77
N GLY A 200 -36.35 -19.69 -1.76
CA GLY A 200 -37.00 -18.44 -1.38
C GLY A 200 -37.07 -18.21 0.13
N SER A 201 -36.36 -19.00 0.94
CA SER A 201 -36.36 -18.84 2.40
C SER A 201 -35.60 -17.55 2.82
N ILE A 202 -36.20 -16.78 3.73
CA ILE A 202 -35.63 -15.54 4.26
C ILE A 202 -35.13 -15.76 5.69
N LEU A 203 -33.82 -15.67 5.88
CA LEU A 203 -33.17 -16.04 7.14
C LEU A 203 -32.14 -14.99 7.55
N CYS A 204 -31.99 -14.77 8.85
CA CYS A 204 -31.00 -13.82 9.35
C CYS A 204 -29.58 -14.39 9.20
N GLY A 205 -28.62 -13.50 8.95
CA GLY A 205 -27.21 -13.83 8.73
C GLY A 205 -26.48 -14.42 9.94
N ARG A 206 -25.15 -14.49 9.84
CA ARG A 206 -24.30 -15.06 10.90
C ARG A 206 -24.36 -14.23 12.18
N ARG A 207 -24.23 -14.93 13.31
CA ARG A 207 -24.11 -14.34 14.64
C ARG A 207 -22.64 -14.05 14.89
N ASN A 208 -22.34 -12.80 15.20
CA ASN A 208 -21.00 -12.38 15.54
C ASN A 208 -20.68 -12.80 16.98
N TRP A 209 -19.39 -12.92 17.28
CA TRP A 209 -18.90 -13.33 18.60
C TRP A 209 -19.27 -12.34 19.72
N ASP A 210 -19.60 -11.09 19.36
CA ASP A 210 -20.03 -10.01 20.25
C ASP A 210 -21.55 -9.99 20.52
N GLY A 211 -22.34 -10.85 19.85
CA GLY A 211 -23.80 -10.92 19.98
C GLY A 211 -24.57 -10.16 18.90
N THR A 212 -23.90 -9.34 18.10
CA THR A 212 -24.48 -8.58 16.99
C THR A 212 -24.62 -9.44 15.72
N GLY A 213 -25.23 -8.88 14.66
CA GLY A 213 -25.48 -9.59 13.41
C GLY A 213 -26.83 -10.31 13.37
N GLY A 214 -26.86 -11.48 12.75
CA GLY A 214 -28.02 -12.39 12.76
C GLY A 214 -27.90 -13.48 13.83
N ASN A 215 -28.75 -14.51 13.76
CA ASN A 215 -28.77 -15.62 14.71
C ASN A 215 -28.28 -16.94 14.08
N ASN A 216 -27.39 -16.88 13.08
CA ASN A 216 -26.89 -18.03 12.32
C ASN A 216 -27.94 -18.81 11.51
N HIS A 217 -29.21 -18.39 11.47
CA HIS A 217 -30.25 -19.17 10.82
C HIS A 217 -29.98 -19.44 9.34
N ALA A 218 -29.38 -18.50 8.59
CA ALA A 218 -29.09 -18.72 7.18
C ALA A 218 -27.99 -19.79 6.95
N VAL A 219 -26.94 -19.79 7.77
CA VAL A 219 -25.86 -20.80 7.69
C VAL A 219 -26.27 -22.16 8.26
N GLU A 220 -27.08 -22.17 9.32
CA GLU A 220 -27.67 -23.41 9.86
C GLU A 220 -28.61 -24.04 8.84
N TYR A 221 -29.39 -23.21 8.15
CA TYR A 221 -30.27 -23.69 7.10
C TYR A 221 -29.51 -24.28 5.92
N TYR A 222 -28.42 -23.64 5.49
CA TYR A 222 -27.52 -24.24 4.50
C TYR A 222 -26.99 -25.61 4.97
N LYS A 223 -26.59 -25.78 6.24
CA LYS A 223 -26.14 -27.07 6.76
C LYS A 223 -27.23 -28.15 6.75
N GLU A 224 -28.50 -27.75 6.83
CA GLU A 224 -29.66 -28.65 6.77
C GLU A 224 -30.05 -29.02 5.32
N THR A 225 -29.97 -28.06 4.39
CA THR A 225 -30.53 -28.20 3.03
C THR A 225 -29.49 -28.36 1.92
N ASN A 226 -28.24 -27.97 2.17
CA ASN A 226 -27.15 -27.81 1.21
C ASN A 226 -27.45 -26.81 0.06
N TYR A 227 -28.31 -25.82 0.29
CA TYR A 227 -28.65 -24.80 -0.72
C TYR A 227 -27.59 -23.70 -0.79
N PRO A 228 -26.82 -23.60 -1.89
CA PRO A 228 -25.49 -23.01 -1.86
C PRO A 228 -25.44 -21.49 -1.85
N LEU A 229 -26.41 -20.81 -2.47
CA LEU A 229 -26.34 -19.38 -2.74
C LEU A 229 -27.44 -18.61 -1.99
N ALA A 230 -27.06 -17.48 -1.40
CA ALA A 230 -28.00 -16.52 -0.83
C ALA A 230 -27.63 -15.08 -1.20
N VAL A 231 -28.64 -14.25 -1.41
CA VAL A 231 -28.50 -12.82 -1.68
C VAL A 231 -28.98 -12.00 -0.49
N LYS A 232 -28.25 -10.94 -0.16
CA LYS A 232 -28.62 -10.05 0.95
C LYS A 232 -29.76 -9.11 0.55
N LEU A 233 -30.90 -9.26 1.22
CA LEU A 233 -32.05 -8.38 1.04
C LEU A 233 -31.68 -6.96 1.49
N GLY A 234 -32.06 -5.96 0.69
CA GLY A 234 -31.69 -4.55 0.90
C GLY A 234 -30.43 -4.08 0.17
N THR A 235 -29.64 -4.99 -0.41
CA THR A 235 -28.51 -4.66 -1.32
C THR A 235 -28.87 -4.77 -2.81
N ILE A 236 -30.07 -5.27 -3.12
CA ILE A 236 -30.56 -5.45 -4.50
C ILE A 236 -30.96 -4.09 -5.07
N THR A 237 -30.35 -3.69 -6.19
CA THR A 237 -30.67 -2.45 -6.91
C THR A 237 -30.91 -2.73 -8.40
N ALA A 238 -31.24 -1.68 -9.16
CA ALA A 238 -31.32 -1.76 -10.62
C ALA A 238 -29.99 -2.20 -11.27
N ASP A 239 -28.86 -1.97 -10.59
CA ASP A 239 -27.56 -2.54 -10.92
C ASP A 239 -27.32 -3.80 -10.09
N LEU A 240 -27.49 -4.96 -10.74
CA LEU A 240 -27.37 -6.28 -10.10
C LEU A 240 -25.91 -6.65 -9.80
N GLU A 241 -24.92 -5.97 -10.41
CA GLU A 241 -23.50 -6.17 -10.05
C GLU A 241 -23.19 -5.67 -8.64
N GLY A 242 -23.99 -4.73 -8.11
CA GLY A 242 -23.87 -4.20 -6.75
C GLY A 242 -24.53 -5.03 -5.65
N ALA A 243 -25.27 -6.09 -6.00
CA ALA A 243 -25.94 -6.96 -5.03
C ALA A 243 -24.93 -7.87 -4.31
N ASP A 244 -25.13 -8.08 -3.00
CA ASP A 244 -24.26 -8.93 -2.20
C ASP A 244 -24.77 -10.39 -2.25
N VAL A 245 -24.12 -11.21 -3.07
CA VAL A 245 -24.37 -12.66 -3.17
C VAL A 245 -23.27 -13.41 -2.45
N PHE A 246 -23.66 -14.31 -1.57
CA PHE A 246 -22.75 -15.13 -0.77
C PHE A 246 -22.91 -16.61 -1.12
N SER A 247 -21.78 -17.30 -1.25
CA SER A 247 -21.74 -18.74 -1.47
C SER A 247 -21.30 -19.45 -0.19
N TYR A 248 -22.19 -20.26 0.39
CA TYR A 248 -21.86 -21.02 1.59
C TYR A 248 -20.81 -22.13 1.38
N PRO A 249 -20.78 -22.85 0.24
CA PRO A 249 -19.72 -23.81 -0.04
C PRO A 249 -18.34 -23.17 -0.25
N GLU A 250 -18.30 -21.99 -0.87
CA GLU A 250 -17.06 -21.26 -1.16
C GLU A 250 -16.63 -20.34 0.01
N ASP A 251 -17.52 -20.15 0.99
CA ASP A 251 -17.39 -19.24 2.15
C ASP A 251 -16.98 -17.80 1.79
N GLU A 252 -17.35 -17.35 0.59
CA GLU A 252 -16.92 -16.09 -0.01
C GLU A 252 -18.08 -15.34 -0.70
N SER A 253 -17.89 -14.04 -0.91
CA SER A 253 -18.79 -13.21 -1.73
C SER A 253 -18.49 -13.41 -3.22
N VAL A 254 -19.52 -13.81 -3.97
CA VAL A 254 -19.40 -14.31 -5.35
C VAL A 254 -20.23 -13.47 -6.32
N LEU A 255 -19.98 -13.63 -7.64
CA LEU A 255 -20.91 -13.17 -8.66
C LEU A 255 -21.85 -14.28 -9.09
N ASP A 256 -23.12 -13.89 -9.27
CA ASP A 256 -24.13 -14.70 -9.93
C ASP A 256 -24.58 -14.02 -11.22
N PRO A 257 -24.06 -14.44 -12.39
CA PRO A 257 -24.44 -13.87 -13.68
C PRO A 257 -25.92 -14.07 -14.03
N LEU A 258 -26.62 -14.99 -13.37
CA LEU A 258 -28.04 -15.29 -13.57
C LEU A 258 -28.93 -14.73 -12.45
N LEU A 259 -28.39 -13.84 -11.61
CA LEU A 259 -29.11 -13.29 -10.46
C LEU A 259 -30.46 -12.66 -10.85
N ALA A 260 -30.54 -11.99 -12.00
CA ALA A 260 -31.80 -11.44 -12.52
C ALA A 260 -32.89 -12.51 -12.70
N GLN A 261 -32.50 -13.68 -13.23
CA GLN A 261 -33.41 -14.81 -13.45
C GLN A 261 -33.78 -15.45 -12.12
N HIS A 262 -32.79 -15.62 -11.22
CA HIS A 262 -33.01 -16.20 -9.90
C HIS A 262 -33.94 -15.34 -9.02
N LEU A 263 -33.82 -14.02 -9.09
CA LEU A 263 -34.70 -13.09 -8.38
C LEU A 263 -36.10 -13.05 -8.99
N ALA A 264 -36.20 -13.07 -10.33
CA ALA A 264 -37.48 -13.08 -11.04
C ALA A 264 -38.33 -14.31 -10.71
N PHE A 265 -37.69 -15.46 -10.45
CA PHE A 265 -38.37 -16.68 -10.03
C PHE A 265 -39.21 -16.51 -8.75
N PHE A 266 -38.74 -15.69 -7.80
CA PHE A 266 -39.47 -15.38 -6.56
C PHE A 266 -40.37 -14.14 -6.65
N GLY A 267 -40.56 -13.59 -7.85
CA GLY A 267 -41.42 -12.43 -8.10
C GLY A 267 -40.82 -11.08 -7.71
N ILE A 268 -39.49 -10.97 -7.57
CA ILE A 268 -38.81 -9.73 -7.21
C ILE A 268 -38.50 -8.91 -8.48
N ASP A 269 -39.15 -7.75 -8.61
CA ASP A 269 -38.84 -6.76 -9.65
C ASP A 269 -37.77 -5.79 -9.14
N PHE A 270 -36.53 -6.02 -9.58
CA PHE A 270 -35.35 -5.25 -9.17
C PHE A 270 -35.29 -3.84 -9.77
N SER A 271 -36.11 -3.51 -10.77
CA SER A 271 -36.07 -2.21 -11.47
C SER A 271 -36.54 -1.02 -10.61
N SER A 272 -37.28 -1.30 -9.53
CA SER A 272 -37.83 -0.29 -8.60
C SER A 272 -37.15 -0.27 -7.23
N LEU A 273 -36.21 -1.19 -6.97
CA LEU A 273 -35.52 -1.31 -5.68
C LEU A 273 -34.32 -0.37 -5.62
N GLN A 274 -34.20 0.34 -4.49
CA GLN A 274 -33.05 1.17 -4.14
C GLN A 274 -32.29 0.49 -2.99
N LYS A 275 -30.98 0.74 -2.90
CA LYS A 275 -30.16 0.21 -1.80
C LYS A 275 -30.68 0.80 -0.47
N THR A 276 -31.22 -0.06 0.40
CA THR A 276 -31.76 0.33 1.71
C THR A 276 -30.95 -0.25 2.87
N GLU A 277 -30.09 -1.23 2.60
CA GLU A 277 -29.15 -1.79 3.58
C GLU A 277 -27.70 -1.72 3.06
N MET A 278 -26.78 -1.52 4.00
CA MET A 278 -25.34 -1.60 3.76
C MET A 278 -24.90 -3.04 3.45
N THR A 279 -23.88 -3.18 2.61
CA THR A 279 -23.23 -4.49 2.34
C THR A 279 -22.66 -5.06 3.63
N THR A 280 -22.34 -6.36 3.65
CA THR A 280 -21.85 -7.01 4.88
C THR A 280 -20.56 -6.36 5.39
N ALA A 281 -19.64 -6.02 4.47
CA ALA A 281 -18.42 -5.28 4.75
C ALA A 281 -18.67 -3.83 5.23
N GLU A 282 -19.62 -3.12 4.63
CA GLU A 282 -19.99 -1.75 5.05
C GLU A 282 -20.62 -1.75 6.45
N ARG A 283 -21.43 -2.75 6.78
CA ARG A 283 -22.15 -2.81 8.05
C ARG A 283 -21.24 -3.22 9.21
N GLU A 284 -20.29 -4.10 8.97
CA GLU A 284 -19.19 -4.38 9.90
C GLU A 284 -18.34 -3.13 10.16
N LEU A 285 -18.23 -2.25 9.16
CA LEU A 285 -17.52 -0.98 9.21
C LEU A 285 -18.34 0.18 9.80
N ASP A 286 -19.64 0.03 10.06
CA ASP A 286 -20.51 1.07 10.64
C ASP A 286 -20.92 0.75 12.10
N GLN A 287 -21.02 -0.54 12.45
CA GLN A 287 -21.42 -0.99 13.79
C GLN A 287 -20.31 -0.93 14.85
N ASN A 288 -19.03 -0.85 14.45
CA ASN A 288 -17.86 -0.90 15.35
C ASN A 288 -17.08 0.41 15.48
N THR A 289 -17.60 1.51 14.94
CA THR A 289 -16.75 2.57 14.37
C THR A 289 -17.11 3.96 14.84
N ASN A 290 -18.37 4.23 15.22
CA ASN A 290 -18.78 5.59 15.57
C ASN A 290 -17.94 6.25 16.68
N TYR A 291 -17.45 5.49 17.67
CA TYR A 291 -16.63 6.07 18.74
C TYR A 291 -15.21 6.45 18.30
N ASP A 292 -14.48 5.53 17.67
CA ASP A 292 -13.09 5.78 17.24
C ASP A 292 -13.06 6.77 16.06
N TRP A 293 -14.06 6.75 15.18
CA TRP A 293 -14.24 7.74 14.13
C TRP A 293 -14.43 9.13 14.71
N ASN A 294 -15.37 9.30 15.65
CA ASN A 294 -15.62 10.60 16.27
C ASN A 294 -14.39 11.12 17.03
N ARG A 295 -13.61 10.24 17.65
CA ARG A 295 -12.41 10.66 18.39
C ARG A 295 -11.21 10.95 17.49
N ILE A 296 -10.98 10.17 16.43
CA ILE A 296 -9.83 10.36 15.53
C ILE A 296 -10.07 11.51 14.54
N GLN A 297 -11.31 11.71 14.10
CA GLN A 297 -11.69 12.84 13.24
C GLN A 297 -12.15 14.06 14.03
N GLU A 298 -12.20 13.96 15.36
CA GLU A 298 -12.75 14.99 16.26
C GLU A 298 -14.19 15.40 15.88
N SER A 299 -14.97 14.47 15.30
CA SER A 299 -16.34 14.69 14.83
C SER A 299 -17.24 15.14 15.98
N GLY A 300 -17.80 16.35 15.85
CA GLY A 300 -18.58 17.02 16.89
C GLY A 300 -17.97 18.35 17.37
N GLN A 301 -16.72 18.64 17.01
CA GLN A 301 -16.14 19.98 17.13
C GLN A 301 -16.25 20.70 15.77
N GLU A 302 -16.56 22.00 15.78
CA GLU A 302 -16.46 22.83 14.57
C GLU A 302 -14.98 22.89 14.15
N MET A 303 -14.61 22.01 13.22
CA MET A 303 -13.26 21.92 12.70
C MET A 303 -12.98 23.12 11.79
N GLU A 304 -12.02 23.96 12.16
CA GLU A 304 -11.60 25.09 11.33
C GLU A 304 -10.91 24.57 10.06
N PRO A 305 -11.50 24.76 8.86
CA PRO A 305 -10.85 24.33 7.63
C PRO A 305 -9.60 25.18 7.38
N ILE A 306 -8.49 24.53 7.01
CA ILE A 306 -7.22 25.21 6.74
C ILE A 306 -6.93 25.13 5.25
N CYS A 307 -6.64 26.30 4.66
CA CYS A 307 -6.19 26.42 3.27
C CYS A 307 -4.81 27.09 3.21
N GLY A 308 -4.10 26.89 2.10
CA GLY A 308 -2.84 27.56 1.78
C GLY A 308 -1.66 26.61 1.51
N PRO A 309 -0.44 27.16 1.38
CA PRO A 309 0.77 26.38 1.11
C PRO A 309 1.02 25.29 2.16
N GLY A 310 1.15 24.04 1.74
CA GLY A 310 1.36 22.91 2.64
C GLY A 310 0.09 22.36 3.31
N TYR A 311 -1.08 22.90 2.94
CA TYR A 311 -2.41 22.53 3.43
C TYR A 311 -3.34 22.06 2.30
N THR A 312 -2.81 21.38 1.28
CA THR A 312 -3.62 20.77 0.21
C THR A 312 -4.02 19.35 0.61
N GLY A 313 -5.32 19.02 0.51
CA GLY A 313 -5.83 17.66 0.70
C GLY A 313 -5.59 16.76 -0.52
N LEU A 314 -5.63 15.44 -0.33
CA LEU A 314 -5.50 14.42 -1.38
C LEU A 314 -6.83 13.70 -1.60
N VAL A 315 -7.43 13.83 -2.78
CA VAL A 315 -8.72 13.21 -3.09
C VAL A 315 -8.60 11.68 -3.09
N ASN A 316 -9.53 11.03 -2.40
CA ASN A 316 -9.62 9.57 -2.37
C ASN A 316 -9.95 9.01 -3.76
N LEU A 317 -9.17 8.04 -4.22
CA LEU A 317 -9.29 7.40 -5.54
C LEU A 317 -10.03 6.06 -5.49
N GLY A 318 -10.64 5.73 -4.35
CA GLY A 318 -11.12 4.39 -4.01
C GLY A 318 -10.08 3.68 -3.14
N ASN A 319 -10.33 3.63 -1.83
CA ASN A 319 -9.47 3.01 -0.82
C ASN A 319 -8.02 3.54 -0.78
N SER A 320 -7.75 4.76 -1.25
CA SER A 320 -6.38 5.31 -1.32
C SER A 320 -5.94 6.10 -0.09
N CYS A 321 -6.66 5.97 1.03
CA CYS A 321 -6.38 6.74 2.25
C CYS A 321 -5.02 6.37 2.89
N TYR A 322 -4.56 5.12 2.75
CA TYR A 322 -3.21 4.70 3.19
C TYR A 322 -2.11 5.50 2.48
N LEU A 323 -2.28 5.74 1.18
CA LEU A 323 -1.38 6.54 0.36
C LEU A 323 -1.49 8.01 0.75
N ALA A 324 -2.71 8.54 0.86
CA ALA A 324 -2.93 9.93 1.21
C ALA A 324 -2.30 10.29 2.57
N ALA A 325 -2.60 9.52 3.61
CA ALA A 325 -2.07 9.76 4.96
C ALA A 325 -0.54 9.68 5.00
N THR A 326 0.05 8.66 4.37
CA THR A 326 1.51 8.48 4.33
C THR A 326 2.20 9.63 3.59
N MET A 327 1.71 9.98 2.40
CA MET A 327 2.32 11.03 1.58
C MET A 327 2.24 12.42 2.21
N GLN A 328 1.14 12.73 2.93
CA GLN A 328 1.03 13.99 3.67
C GLN A 328 2.15 14.15 4.71
N VAL A 329 2.47 13.08 5.46
CA VAL A 329 3.54 13.12 6.46
C VAL A 329 4.92 13.19 5.79
N VAL A 330 5.17 12.36 4.77
CA VAL A 330 6.46 12.32 4.05
C VAL A 330 6.82 13.69 3.46
N PHE A 331 5.91 14.35 2.75
CA PHE A 331 6.18 15.68 2.17
C PHE A 331 6.27 16.81 3.20
N SER A 332 5.95 16.52 4.47
CA SER A 332 6.17 17.44 5.59
C SER A 332 7.59 17.35 6.18
N THR A 333 8.38 16.32 5.79
CA THR A 333 9.78 16.21 6.17
C THR A 333 10.67 17.13 5.34
N HIS A 334 11.75 17.64 5.96
CA HIS A 334 12.63 18.60 5.30
C HIS A 334 13.33 18.04 4.05
N SER A 335 13.68 16.76 4.07
CA SER A 335 14.41 16.08 2.99
C SER A 335 13.57 15.99 1.71
N PHE A 336 12.31 15.54 1.82
CA PHE A 336 11.39 15.44 0.69
C PHE A 336 10.94 16.81 0.20
N TYR A 337 10.65 17.74 1.11
CA TYR A 337 10.38 19.15 0.79
C TYR A 337 11.55 19.76 -0.03
N THR A 338 12.78 19.54 0.42
CA THR A 338 13.95 20.12 -0.23
C THR A 338 14.21 19.49 -1.60
N ARG A 339 14.11 18.16 -1.71
CA ARG A 339 14.41 17.41 -2.94
C ARG A 339 13.42 17.69 -4.07
N TYR A 340 12.11 17.66 -3.78
CA TYR A 340 11.06 17.65 -4.81
C TYR A 340 10.30 18.99 -4.95
N TYR A 341 10.53 19.96 -4.07
CA TYR A 341 9.89 21.28 -4.15
C TYR A 341 10.88 22.45 -4.13
N LYS A 342 11.78 22.54 -3.14
CA LYS A 342 12.70 23.69 -3.01
C LYS A 342 13.81 23.70 -4.07
N ASN A 343 14.51 22.57 -4.23
CA ASN A 343 15.68 22.48 -5.13
C ASN A 343 15.31 22.02 -6.54
N GLN A 344 14.10 21.50 -6.73
CA GLN A 344 13.61 21.00 -8.01
C GLN A 344 12.34 21.74 -8.43
N ASN A 345 12.38 22.32 -9.63
CA ASN A 345 11.20 22.89 -10.25
C ASN A 345 10.63 21.94 -11.32
N LEU A 346 9.35 22.13 -11.66
CA LEU A 346 8.64 21.29 -12.64
C LEU A 346 9.30 21.31 -14.02
N LYS A 347 9.85 22.45 -14.45
CA LYS A 347 10.51 22.57 -15.77
C LYS A 347 11.78 21.74 -15.87
N LEU A 348 12.62 21.75 -14.83
CA LEU A 348 13.86 20.97 -14.76
C LEU A 348 13.56 19.47 -14.65
N ALA A 349 12.59 19.09 -13.81
CA ALA A 349 12.12 17.71 -13.71
C ALA A 349 11.65 17.19 -15.08
N PHE A 350 10.80 17.97 -15.77
CA PHE A 350 10.33 17.63 -17.10
C PHE A 350 11.44 17.57 -18.15
N GLY A 351 12.46 18.44 -18.05
CA GLY A 351 13.62 18.41 -18.94
C GLY A 351 14.44 17.12 -18.84
N LEU A 352 14.53 16.54 -17.63
CA LEU A 352 15.22 15.28 -17.37
C LEU A 352 14.35 14.04 -17.62
N ALA A 353 13.03 14.18 -17.51
CA ALA A 353 12.08 13.09 -17.73
C ALA A 353 12.19 12.52 -19.15
N PRO A 354 11.82 11.24 -19.36
CA PRO A 354 11.70 10.65 -20.69
C PRO A 354 10.65 11.35 -21.56
N ALA A 355 10.41 10.82 -22.77
CA ALA A 355 9.42 11.38 -23.68
C ALA A 355 8.01 11.42 -23.07
N ASP A 356 7.65 10.39 -22.29
CA ASP A 356 6.43 10.37 -21.50
C ASP A 356 6.74 10.66 -20.02
N PRO A 357 6.39 11.86 -19.50
CA PRO A 357 6.62 12.22 -18.10
C PRO A 357 5.70 11.50 -17.12
N THR A 358 4.64 10.83 -17.60
CA THR A 358 3.65 10.17 -16.72
C THR A 358 4.15 8.87 -16.14
N VAL A 359 5.20 8.27 -16.72
CA VAL A 359 5.81 7.02 -16.22
C VAL A 359 7.06 7.27 -15.38
N ASP A 360 7.50 8.52 -15.24
CA ASP A 360 8.70 8.88 -14.48
C ASP A 360 8.37 9.22 -13.03
N LEU A 361 8.89 8.43 -12.09
CA LEU A 361 8.64 8.60 -10.66
C LEU A 361 9.14 9.97 -10.16
N ASN A 362 10.33 10.41 -10.59
CA ASN A 362 10.89 11.70 -10.17
C ASN A 362 10.00 12.88 -10.63
N MET A 363 9.47 12.83 -11.85
CA MET A 363 8.50 13.80 -12.34
C MET A 363 7.20 13.77 -11.55
N GLN A 364 6.63 12.58 -11.29
CA GLN A 364 5.37 12.46 -10.54
C GLN A 364 5.52 12.89 -9.06
N LEU A 365 6.68 12.64 -8.44
CA LEU A 365 6.98 13.13 -7.09
C LEU A 365 7.16 14.64 -7.04
N THR A 366 7.81 15.22 -8.06
CA THR A 366 7.92 16.68 -8.19
C THR A 366 6.53 17.31 -8.39
N LYS A 367 5.70 16.72 -9.26
CA LYS A 367 4.31 17.14 -9.46
C LYS A 367 3.52 17.10 -8.14
N LEU A 368 3.59 15.99 -7.41
CA LEU A 368 2.90 15.82 -6.13
C LEU A 368 3.39 16.82 -5.07
N GLY A 369 4.71 16.99 -4.93
CA GLY A 369 5.31 17.95 -4.01
C GLY A 369 4.87 19.39 -4.29
N HIS A 370 4.87 19.82 -5.56
CA HIS A 370 4.36 21.14 -5.95
C HIS A 370 2.86 21.27 -5.73
N GLY A 371 2.08 20.20 -5.95
CA GLY A 371 0.64 20.19 -5.67
C GLY A 371 0.32 20.38 -4.17
N LEU A 372 1.08 19.72 -3.30
CA LEU A 372 0.89 19.78 -1.85
C LEU A 372 1.43 21.08 -1.22
N LEU A 373 2.57 21.57 -1.70
CA LEU A 373 3.34 22.61 -1.00
C LEU A 373 3.14 24.02 -1.58
N SER A 374 2.70 24.17 -2.83
CA SER A 374 2.59 25.49 -3.47
C SER A 374 1.43 26.36 -2.97
N GLY A 375 0.34 25.74 -2.51
CA GLY A 375 -0.91 26.42 -2.19
C GLY A 375 -1.80 26.74 -3.41
N LYS A 376 -1.36 26.46 -4.64
CA LYS A 376 -2.15 26.71 -5.87
C LYS A 376 -3.50 25.98 -5.86
N TYR A 377 -3.53 24.79 -5.26
CA TYR A 377 -4.71 23.92 -5.18
C TYR A 377 -5.33 23.90 -3.78
N SER A 378 -4.95 24.83 -2.91
CA SER A 378 -5.51 24.97 -1.56
C SER A 378 -6.02 26.39 -1.38
N VAL A 379 -7.05 26.73 -2.18
CA VAL A 379 -7.68 28.05 -2.19
C VAL A 379 -9.11 27.90 -1.65
N PRO A 380 -9.56 28.79 -0.73
CA PRO A 380 -10.94 28.81 -0.26
C PRO A 380 -11.93 28.93 -1.43
N SER A 381 -12.86 27.98 -1.55
CA SER A 381 -13.98 28.12 -2.48
C SER A 381 -14.83 29.32 -2.07
N GLN A 382 -14.92 30.35 -2.92
CA GLN A 382 -15.88 31.45 -2.75
C GLN A 382 -17.27 30.99 -3.17
N GLU A 383 -17.94 30.16 -2.36
CA GLU A 383 -19.37 29.84 -2.55
C GLU A 383 -20.14 30.03 -1.25
N GLY A 384 -21.08 30.99 -1.27
CA GLY A 384 -22.03 31.29 -0.20
C GLY A 384 -22.21 32.78 0.06
N ASN A 385 -23.14 33.42 -0.64
CA ASN A 385 -23.59 34.81 -0.39
C ASN A 385 -24.52 34.90 0.86
N ASP A 386 -24.39 33.98 1.81
CA ASP A 386 -25.09 33.98 3.09
C ASP A 386 -24.09 34.28 4.21
N ALA A 387 -24.25 35.44 4.83
CA ALA A 387 -23.40 35.98 5.90
C ALA A 387 -23.54 35.25 7.25
N ALA A 388 -23.71 33.92 7.26
CA ALA A 388 -23.89 33.14 8.49
C ALA A 388 -22.83 32.07 8.77
N THR A 389 -22.16 31.47 7.78
CA THR A 389 -21.01 30.56 8.01
C THR A 389 -20.29 30.23 6.69
N PRO A 390 -19.10 30.78 6.42
CA PRO A 390 -18.32 30.40 5.23
C PRO A 390 -17.60 29.06 5.49
N THR A 391 -18.18 27.93 5.08
CA THR A 391 -17.46 26.65 5.03
C THR A 391 -16.54 26.64 3.80
N ALA A 392 -15.37 27.25 3.94
CA ALA A 392 -14.33 27.27 2.91
C ALA A 392 -13.66 25.90 2.79
N THR A 393 -14.20 25.00 1.97
CA THR A 393 -13.51 23.74 1.60
C THR A 393 -12.76 23.94 0.28
N ALA A 394 -11.43 23.76 0.29
CA ALA A 394 -10.63 23.73 -0.92
C ALA A 394 -10.79 22.38 -1.64
N GLU A 395 -10.91 22.38 -2.97
CA GLU A 395 -10.89 21.15 -3.76
C GLU A 395 -9.48 20.52 -3.69
N GLY A 396 -9.35 19.36 -3.04
CA GLY A 396 -8.07 18.63 -2.96
C GLY A 396 -7.55 18.16 -4.33
N ILE A 397 -6.32 17.65 -4.37
CA ILE A 397 -5.70 17.13 -5.60
C ILE A 397 -5.84 15.59 -5.70
N PRO A 398 -6.20 15.03 -6.86
CA PRO A 398 -6.26 13.58 -7.05
C PRO A 398 -4.91 13.01 -7.52
N PRO A 399 -4.17 12.21 -6.72
CA PRO A 399 -2.83 11.74 -7.08
C PRO A 399 -2.83 10.53 -8.04
N ARG A 400 -3.65 10.57 -9.11
CA ARG A 400 -3.90 9.43 -10.02
C ARG A 400 -2.63 8.96 -10.73
N MET A 401 -1.94 9.88 -11.39
CA MET A 401 -0.71 9.57 -12.14
C MET A 401 0.40 9.08 -11.21
N PHE A 402 0.51 9.67 -10.00
CA PHE A 402 1.46 9.18 -9.00
C PHE A 402 1.13 7.76 -8.55
N LYS A 403 -0.15 7.47 -8.20
CA LYS A 403 -0.58 6.12 -7.82
C LYS A 403 -0.26 5.11 -8.93
N ALA A 404 -0.53 5.46 -10.19
CA ALA A 404 -0.26 4.58 -11.34
C ALA A 404 1.23 4.20 -11.45
N VAL A 405 2.15 5.17 -11.25
CA VAL A 405 3.60 4.91 -11.35
C VAL A 405 4.11 4.10 -10.16
N ILE A 406 3.77 4.52 -8.94
CA ILE A 406 4.29 3.86 -7.73
C ILE A 406 3.77 2.42 -7.60
N ALA A 407 2.61 2.12 -8.20
CA ALA A 407 1.97 0.82 -8.16
C ALA A 407 2.22 -0.08 -9.38
N ALA A 408 2.87 0.42 -10.44
CA ALA A 408 2.89 -0.24 -11.76
C ALA A 408 3.40 -1.69 -11.77
N SER A 409 4.24 -2.07 -10.82
CA SER A 409 4.85 -3.40 -10.70
C SER A 409 4.51 -4.12 -9.39
N HIS A 410 3.55 -3.62 -8.61
CA HIS A 410 3.22 -4.21 -7.31
C HIS A 410 1.83 -4.88 -7.34
N PRO A 411 1.73 -6.20 -7.06
CA PRO A 411 0.46 -6.93 -7.09
C PRO A 411 -0.62 -6.25 -6.26
N GLU A 412 -0.32 -5.90 -5.01
CA GLU A 412 -1.29 -5.27 -4.11
C GLU A 412 -1.63 -3.82 -4.46
N PHE A 413 -0.64 -2.92 -4.54
CA PHE A 413 -0.90 -1.49 -4.76
C PHE A 413 -1.47 -1.16 -6.15
N SER A 414 -1.33 -2.05 -7.14
CA SER A 414 -1.94 -1.89 -8.46
C SER A 414 -3.47 -2.01 -8.43
N THR A 415 -4.02 -2.62 -7.37
CA THR A 415 -5.47 -2.77 -7.16
C THR A 415 -6.10 -1.50 -6.57
N MET A 416 -7.44 -1.54 -6.44
CA MET A 416 -8.22 -0.53 -5.73
C MET A 416 -8.66 -1.01 -4.33
N ARG A 417 -7.98 -2.03 -3.78
CA ARG A 417 -8.25 -2.55 -2.43
C ARG A 417 -7.67 -1.64 -1.34
N GLN A 418 -8.15 -1.84 -0.12
CA GLN A 418 -7.50 -1.28 1.06
C GLN A 418 -6.16 -1.96 1.28
N GLN A 419 -5.17 -1.18 1.70
CA GLN A 419 -3.80 -1.64 1.89
C GLN A 419 -3.21 -1.07 3.17
N ASP A 420 -2.15 -1.70 3.67
CA ASP A 420 -1.47 -1.27 4.89
C ASP A 420 -0.54 -0.06 4.65
N ALA A 421 -0.59 0.93 5.56
CA ALA A 421 0.21 2.14 5.43
C ALA A 421 1.71 1.93 5.67
N LEU A 422 2.10 0.96 6.51
CA LEU A 422 3.51 0.62 6.72
C LEU A 422 4.10 -0.05 5.48
N GLU A 423 3.38 -1.01 4.91
CA GLU A 423 3.80 -1.69 3.69
C GLU A 423 3.96 -0.70 2.54
N PHE A 424 2.97 0.20 2.35
CA PHE A 424 3.08 1.26 1.36
C PHE A 424 4.26 2.20 1.63
N PHE A 425 4.50 2.59 2.89
CA PHE A 425 5.63 3.45 3.25
C PHE A 425 6.99 2.81 2.92
N LEU A 426 7.18 1.53 3.24
CA LEU A 426 8.41 0.80 2.93
C LEU A 426 8.60 0.62 1.42
N HIS A 427 7.55 0.21 0.71
CA HIS A 427 7.56 0.13 -0.76
C HIS A 427 7.91 1.48 -1.39
N PHE A 428 7.32 2.56 -0.89
CA PHE A 428 7.61 3.91 -1.34
C PHE A 428 9.09 4.29 -1.15
N LEU A 429 9.67 4.02 0.03
CA LEU A 429 11.08 4.32 0.27
C LEU A 429 12.02 3.52 -0.63
N ASP A 430 11.74 2.23 -0.86
CA ASP A 430 12.50 1.38 -1.77
C ASP A 430 12.46 1.92 -3.21
N GLN A 431 11.27 2.31 -3.70
CA GLN A 431 11.15 2.92 -5.04
C GLN A 431 11.91 4.25 -5.17
N VAL A 432 11.92 5.06 -4.10
CA VAL A 432 12.68 6.33 -4.07
C VAL A 432 14.19 6.06 -4.04
N GLU A 433 14.64 5.07 -3.28
CA GLU A 433 16.06 4.67 -3.22
C GLU A 433 16.53 4.17 -4.59
N ARG A 434 15.75 3.29 -5.24
CA ARG A 434 16.01 2.81 -6.61
C ARG A 434 16.07 3.95 -7.61
N ALA A 435 15.14 4.91 -7.54
CA ALA A 435 15.12 6.06 -8.45
C ALA A 435 16.31 7.03 -8.26
N ASN A 436 16.97 7.00 -7.10
CA ASN A 436 18.15 7.81 -6.81
C ASN A 436 19.44 6.96 -6.72
N ALA A 437 19.42 5.71 -7.21
CA ALA A 437 20.58 4.83 -7.25
C ALA A 437 21.76 5.52 -7.96
N GLY A 438 22.94 5.47 -7.34
CA GLY A 438 24.15 6.15 -7.83
C GLY A 438 24.28 7.63 -7.47
N LYS A 439 23.29 8.25 -6.81
CA LYS A 439 23.37 9.63 -6.26
C LYS A 439 22.85 9.70 -4.82
N PRO A 440 23.56 9.09 -3.85
CA PRO A 440 23.11 9.03 -2.46
C PRO A 440 22.95 10.40 -1.80
N GLU A 441 23.67 11.44 -2.26
CA GLU A 441 23.58 12.79 -1.68
C GLU A 441 22.23 13.47 -1.89
N VAL A 442 21.47 13.06 -2.92
CA VAL A 442 20.16 13.65 -3.24
C VAL A 442 18.99 12.72 -2.88
N ASP A 443 19.29 11.55 -2.30
CA ASP A 443 18.26 10.58 -1.92
C ASP A 443 17.60 11.00 -0.60
N PRO A 444 16.31 11.41 -0.62
CA PRO A 444 15.62 11.84 0.58
C PRO A 444 15.23 10.65 1.48
N ALA A 445 15.21 9.40 0.99
CA ALA A 445 14.86 8.24 1.81
C ALA A 445 15.89 7.98 2.92
N ARG A 446 17.15 8.38 2.71
CA ARG A 446 18.24 8.27 3.70
C ARG A 446 17.93 8.93 5.03
N CYS A 447 17.10 9.97 5.07
CA CYS A 447 16.78 10.67 6.31
C CYS A 447 16.01 9.82 7.34
N PHE A 448 15.40 8.71 6.89
CA PHE A 448 14.74 7.70 7.72
C PHE A 448 15.64 6.50 8.05
N ARG A 449 16.77 6.34 7.35
CA ARG A 449 17.62 5.15 7.43
C ARG A 449 18.50 5.19 8.66
N PHE A 450 18.59 4.09 9.39
CA PHE A 450 19.48 3.93 10.53
C PHE A 450 20.03 2.51 10.63
N GLY A 451 21.10 2.34 11.39
CA GLY A 451 21.71 1.05 11.64
C GLY A 451 21.26 0.45 12.97
N VAL A 452 21.08 -0.88 12.96
CA VAL A 452 20.73 -1.72 14.11
C VAL A 452 21.83 -2.74 14.30
N GLU A 453 22.26 -2.93 15.55
CA GLU A 453 23.24 -3.93 15.93
C GLU A 453 22.64 -4.89 16.96
N ASP A 454 22.61 -6.16 16.58
CA ASP A 454 22.23 -7.29 17.42
C ASP A 454 23.49 -7.89 18.05
N ARG A 455 23.67 -7.71 19.37
CA ARG A 455 24.72 -8.36 20.15
C ARG A 455 24.21 -9.68 20.69
N ILE A 456 24.83 -10.78 20.32
CA ILE A 456 24.51 -12.13 20.76
C ILE A 456 25.63 -12.62 21.69
N GLN A 457 25.29 -13.03 22.91
CA GLN A 457 26.23 -13.60 23.87
C GLN A 457 25.83 -15.03 24.19
N CYS A 458 26.69 -16.00 23.91
CA CYS A 458 26.42 -17.39 24.24
C CYS A 458 26.90 -17.73 25.66
N SER A 459 26.48 -18.89 26.17
CA SER A 459 26.85 -19.36 27.52
C SER A 459 28.36 -19.50 27.76
N SER A 460 29.20 -19.50 26.71
CA SER A 460 30.67 -19.50 26.84
C SER A 460 31.25 -18.15 27.25
N GLY A 461 30.45 -17.09 27.29
CA GLY A 461 30.90 -15.72 27.56
C GLY A 461 31.34 -14.95 26.30
N LYS A 462 31.50 -15.64 25.16
CA LYS A 462 31.85 -15.01 23.88
C LYS A 462 30.67 -14.32 23.22
N VAL A 463 30.95 -13.32 22.39
CA VAL A 463 29.97 -12.45 21.73
C VAL A 463 30.05 -12.46 20.21
N ALA A 464 28.92 -12.25 19.54
CA ALA A 464 28.82 -11.99 18.10
C ALA A 464 27.98 -10.73 17.88
N TYR A 465 28.31 -9.96 16.85
CA TYR A 465 27.64 -8.70 16.51
C TYR A 465 27.12 -8.78 15.09
N ASN A 466 25.80 -8.72 14.91
CA ASN A 466 25.17 -8.69 13.60
C ASN A 466 24.60 -7.29 13.36
N ARG A 467 25.00 -6.65 12.27
CA ARG A 467 24.50 -5.33 11.90
C ARG A 467 23.53 -5.43 10.73
N ARG A 468 22.48 -4.62 10.75
CA ARG A 468 21.55 -4.44 9.64
C ARG A 468 21.11 -2.99 9.55
N LEU A 469 20.63 -2.61 8.37
CA LEU A 469 20.02 -1.30 8.14
C LEU A 469 18.52 -1.43 8.22
N ASP A 470 17.86 -0.39 8.74
CA ASP A 470 16.41 -0.35 8.90
C ASP A 470 15.90 1.08 8.66
N TYR A 471 14.60 1.18 8.41
CA TYR A 471 13.88 2.45 8.22
C TYR A 471 12.84 2.68 9.32
N ILE A 472 12.44 1.62 10.03
CA ILE A 472 11.35 1.66 11.01
C ILE A 472 11.74 0.94 12.30
N LEU A 473 11.32 1.49 13.43
CA LEU A 473 11.39 0.80 14.71
C LEU A 473 10.03 0.16 15.01
N SER A 474 9.91 -1.13 14.70
CA SER A 474 8.68 -1.88 14.98
C SER A 474 8.62 -2.32 16.44
N LEU A 475 7.74 -1.69 17.22
CA LEU A 475 7.64 -1.87 18.67
C LEU A 475 6.53 -2.85 19.03
N ASN A 476 6.89 -3.88 19.79
CA ASN A 476 5.92 -4.74 20.47
C ASN A 476 5.20 -3.96 21.58
N ILE A 477 3.94 -4.30 21.85
CA ILE A 477 3.13 -3.64 22.88
C ILE A 477 3.00 -4.57 24.09
N PRO A 478 3.82 -4.41 25.14
CA PRO A 478 3.74 -5.26 26.33
C PRO A 478 2.47 -4.96 27.13
N LEU A 479 1.38 -5.69 26.88
CA LEU A 479 0.10 -5.53 27.59
C LEU A 479 0.25 -5.71 29.11
N HIS A 480 1.20 -6.53 29.55
CA HIS A 480 1.53 -6.71 30.96
C HIS A 480 2.14 -5.44 31.61
N ALA A 481 2.57 -4.44 30.83
CA ALA A 481 3.08 -3.17 31.32
C ALA A 481 2.01 -2.05 31.31
N ALA A 482 0.73 -2.40 31.11
CA ALA A 482 -0.36 -1.44 31.14
C ALA A 482 -0.42 -0.69 32.49
N SER A 483 -0.69 0.62 32.43
CA SER A 483 -0.78 1.50 33.60
C SER A 483 -2.13 1.41 34.32
N ASN A 484 -3.20 1.08 33.61
CA ASN A 484 -4.58 1.05 34.10
C ASN A 484 -5.12 -0.37 34.37
N LYS A 485 -4.27 -1.26 34.93
CA LYS A 485 -4.64 -2.66 35.19
C LYS A 485 -5.86 -2.82 36.10
N ASP A 486 -5.99 -1.98 37.11
CA ASP A 486 -7.11 -2.05 38.06
C ASP A 486 -8.44 -1.69 37.39
N GLU A 487 -8.43 -0.65 36.53
CA GLU A 487 -9.59 -0.24 35.73
C GLU A 487 -9.99 -1.31 34.71
N LEU A 488 -9.01 -1.95 34.05
CA LEU A 488 -9.25 -3.07 33.14
C LEU A 488 -9.87 -4.26 33.88
N GLY A 489 -9.36 -4.59 35.07
CA GLY A 489 -9.91 -5.67 35.88
C GLY A 489 -11.35 -5.38 36.32
N ALA A 490 -11.67 -4.14 36.65
CA ALA A 490 -13.03 -3.71 36.96
C ALA A 490 -13.95 -3.79 35.72
N PHE A 491 -13.48 -3.30 34.57
CA PHE A 491 -14.22 -3.36 33.30
C PHE A 491 -14.47 -4.79 32.83
N GLN A 492 -13.49 -5.70 32.96
CA GLN A 492 -13.66 -7.11 32.60
C GLN A 492 -14.74 -7.79 33.46
N LYS A 493 -14.82 -7.45 34.76
CA LYS A 493 -15.90 -7.93 35.64
C LYS A 493 -17.25 -7.37 35.21
N LEU A 494 -17.35 -6.06 34.98
CA LEU A 494 -18.57 -5.41 34.50
C LEU A 494 -19.03 -5.99 33.16
N LYS A 495 -18.10 -6.23 32.23
CA LYS A 495 -18.37 -6.83 30.93
C LYS A 495 -18.88 -8.26 31.08
N ALA A 496 -18.26 -9.08 31.93
CA ALA A 496 -18.73 -10.43 32.21
C ALA A 496 -20.12 -10.45 32.85
N GLU A 497 -20.40 -9.54 33.79
CA GLU A 497 -21.72 -9.36 34.42
C GLU A 497 -22.79 -8.95 33.40
N LYS A 498 -22.53 -7.91 32.58
CA LYS A 498 -23.47 -7.48 31.52
C LYS A 498 -23.71 -8.55 30.45
N ILE A 499 -22.66 -9.28 30.05
CA ILE A 499 -22.79 -10.44 29.13
C ILE A 499 -23.69 -11.52 29.75
N SER A 500 -23.53 -11.81 31.04
CA SER A 500 -24.39 -12.78 31.74
C SER A 500 -25.84 -12.33 31.87
N GLU A 501 -26.10 -11.02 31.87
CA GLU A 501 -27.45 -10.42 31.80
C GLU A 501 -28.00 -10.31 30.37
N GLY A 502 -27.22 -10.71 29.34
CA GLY A 502 -27.60 -10.55 27.94
C GLY A 502 -27.67 -9.10 27.46
N LYS A 503 -27.00 -8.17 28.16
CA LYS A 503 -26.90 -6.75 27.80
C LYS A 503 -25.51 -6.45 27.26
N GLU A 504 -25.44 -5.59 26.25
CA GLU A 504 -24.18 -5.12 25.70
C GLU A 504 -23.62 -3.93 26.51
N VAL A 505 -22.30 -3.77 26.46
CA VAL A 505 -21.60 -2.62 27.03
C VAL A 505 -21.60 -1.52 25.98
N SER A 506 -22.06 -0.32 26.33
CA SER A 506 -22.02 0.83 25.41
C SER A 506 -20.57 1.20 25.07
N SER A 507 -20.35 1.71 23.86
CA SER A 507 -19.02 2.13 23.38
C SER A 507 -18.32 3.13 24.30
N ASP A 508 -19.08 3.99 24.98
CA ASP A 508 -18.57 5.02 25.89
C ASP A 508 -18.05 4.46 27.22
N GLU A 509 -18.41 3.22 27.57
CA GLU A 509 -17.97 2.55 28.80
C GLU A 509 -16.75 1.63 28.56
N ILE A 510 -16.27 1.51 27.31
CA ILE A 510 -15.17 0.60 26.96
C ILE A 510 -13.85 1.12 27.55
N VAL A 511 -13.26 0.32 28.45
CA VAL A 511 -11.92 0.59 28.99
C VAL A 511 -10.88 -0.21 28.22
N ARG A 512 -9.93 0.50 27.60
CA ARG A 512 -8.83 -0.08 26.81
C ARG A 512 -7.52 -0.07 27.59
N PRO A 513 -6.61 -1.03 27.37
CA PRO A 513 -5.32 -1.01 28.04
C PRO A 513 -4.51 0.21 27.61
N ARG A 514 -3.85 0.87 28.57
CA ARG A 514 -2.97 2.02 28.32
C ARG A 514 -1.53 1.62 28.60
N VAL A 515 -0.69 1.58 27.58
CA VAL A 515 0.72 1.18 27.68
C VAL A 515 1.62 2.40 27.43
N PRO A 516 2.53 2.78 28.34
CA PRO A 516 3.46 3.88 28.10
C PRO A 516 4.45 3.57 26.97
N LEU A 517 4.71 4.50 26.04
CA LEU A 517 5.67 4.28 24.95
C LEU A 517 7.07 3.85 25.44
N ARG A 518 7.52 4.37 26.58
CA ARG A 518 8.78 3.98 27.23
C ARG A 518 8.88 2.48 27.49
N ALA A 519 7.77 1.80 27.79
CA ALA A 519 7.74 0.36 28.03
C ALA A 519 7.92 -0.41 26.71
N CYS A 520 7.32 0.07 25.63
CA CYS A 520 7.50 -0.48 24.29
C CYS A 520 8.95 -0.35 23.81
N LEU A 521 9.57 0.83 24.01
CA LEU A 521 10.98 1.07 23.69
C LEU A 521 11.93 0.22 24.54
N ALA A 522 11.66 0.11 25.85
CA ALA A 522 12.45 -0.75 26.73
C ALA A 522 12.34 -2.23 26.35
N SER A 523 11.17 -2.68 25.91
CA SER A 523 10.96 -4.04 25.41
C SER A 523 11.70 -4.33 24.10
N PHE A 524 12.03 -3.31 23.31
CA PHE A 524 12.82 -3.49 22.09
C PHE A 524 14.30 -3.74 22.40
N SER A 525 14.85 -3.04 23.40
CA SER A 525 16.25 -3.18 23.82
C SER A 525 16.46 -4.16 24.97
N SER A 526 15.41 -4.82 25.46
CA SER A 526 15.54 -5.81 26.53
C SER A 526 16.27 -7.07 26.03
N PRO A 527 17.11 -7.69 26.88
CA PRO A 527 17.74 -8.97 26.52
C PRO A 527 16.70 -10.05 26.23
N GLU A 528 16.84 -10.73 25.10
CA GLU A 528 15.99 -11.84 24.66
C GLU A 528 16.79 -13.15 24.73
N GLU A 529 16.22 -14.19 25.34
CA GLU A 529 16.82 -15.51 25.37
C GLU A 529 16.50 -16.28 24.09
N ILE A 530 17.54 -16.71 23.38
CA ILE A 530 17.46 -17.60 22.22
C ILE A 530 17.82 -19.00 22.68
N HIS A 531 16.83 -19.88 22.73
CA HIS A 531 17.04 -21.30 22.98
C HIS A 531 17.58 -22.01 21.72
N ASP A 532 18.24 -23.15 21.92
CA ASP A 532 18.83 -23.97 20.85
C ASP A 532 19.84 -23.26 19.92
N PHE A 533 20.48 -22.19 20.39
CA PHE A 533 21.55 -21.49 19.67
C PHE A 533 22.82 -22.35 19.56
N TYR A 534 23.33 -22.55 18.35
CA TYR A 534 24.58 -23.29 18.15
C TYR A 534 25.80 -22.40 18.44
N SER A 535 26.56 -22.74 19.48
CA SER A 535 27.80 -22.02 19.82
C SER A 535 29.00 -22.69 19.18
N THR A 536 29.68 -21.98 18.27
CA THR A 536 30.94 -22.44 17.64
C THR A 536 32.08 -22.60 18.65
N ALA A 537 32.03 -21.85 19.76
CA ALA A 537 32.99 -21.95 20.84
C ALA A 537 32.84 -23.24 21.66
N LEU A 538 31.59 -23.68 21.87
CA LEU A 538 31.28 -24.90 22.64
C LEU A 538 31.04 -26.13 21.74
N LYS A 539 30.92 -25.91 20.43
CA LYS A 539 30.51 -26.91 19.42
C LYS A 539 29.23 -27.67 19.79
N ALA A 540 28.29 -26.97 20.44
CA ALA A 540 27.05 -27.54 20.96
C ALA A 540 25.90 -26.51 20.94
N LYS A 541 24.66 -27.01 20.96
CA LYS A 541 23.47 -26.17 21.17
C LYS A 541 23.40 -25.71 22.63
N THR A 542 23.12 -24.42 22.81
CA THR A 542 23.14 -23.73 24.10
C THR A 542 22.10 -22.60 24.06
N THR A 543 21.92 -21.89 25.19
CA THR A 543 21.14 -20.66 25.22
C THR A 543 22.08 -19.48 24.97
N ALA A 544 21.61 -18.55 24.14
CA ALA A 544 22.27 -17.27 23.90
C ALA A 544 21.35 -16.12 24.31
N VAL A 545 21.95 -15.00 24.70
CA VAL A 545 21.23 -13.78 25.02
C VAL A 545 21.47 -12.78 23.91
N LYS A 546 20.40 -12.35 23.25
CA LYS A 546 20.42 -11.31 22.21
C LYS A 546 20.05 -9.97 22.82
N THR A 547 20.78 -8.91 22.46
CA THR A 547 20.46 -7.54 22.84
C THR A 547 20.57 -6.65 21.63
N THR A 548 19.51 -5.91 21.34
CA THR A 548 19.41 -5.04 20.16
C THR A 548 19.69 -3.59 20.54
N GLY A 549 20.61 -2.95 19.83
CA GLY A 549 20.94 -1.53 19.97
C GLY A 549 20.96 -0.81 18.62
N LEU A 550 20.97 0.53 18.65
CA LEU A 550 20.99 1.37 17.45
C LEU A 550 22.40 1.90 17.22
N THR A 551 23.00 1.68 16.04
CA THR A 551 24.34 2.19 15.72
C THR A 551 24.29 3.68 15.35
N SER A 552 23.22 4.10 14.68
CA SER A 552 22.97 5.49 14.30
C SER A 552 21.54 5.94 14.63
N PHE A 553 21.34 7.24 14.66
CA PHE A 553 20.06 7.89 14.93
C PHE A 553 19.62 8.73 13.73
N PRO A 554 18.49 8.39 13.06
CA PRO A 554 18.09 9.04 11.82
C PRO A 554 17.64 10.49 12.04
N ASP A 555 17.51 11.27 10.97
CA ASP A 555 16.96 12.65 11.08
C ASP A 555 15.47 12.60 11.45
N TYR A 556 14.77 11.61 10.88
CA TYR A 556 13.39 11.29 11.18
C TYR A 556 13.27 9.84 11.64
N LEU A 557 12.87 9.63 12.90
CA LEU A 557 12.63 8.31 13.47
C LEU A 557 11.17 7.92 13.24
N VAL A 558 10.94 6.77 12.61
CA VAL A 558 9.60 6.21 12.41
C VAL A 558 9.37 5.07 13.39
N LEU A 559 8.35 5.20 14.22
CA LEU A 559 7.90 4.13 15.12
C LEU A 559 6.66 3.46 14.54
N HIS A 560 6.74 2.16 14.34
CA HIS A 560 5.59 1.33 13.98
C HIS A 560 5.10 0.60 15.23
N MET A 561 3.83 0.80 15.60
CA MET A 561 3.23 0.08 16.70
C MET A 561 2.62 -1.23 16.19
N ARG A 562 3.17 -2.38 16.62
CA ARG A 562 2.66 -3.71 16.26
C ARG A 562 1.32 -3.99 16.95
N LYS A 563 0.28 -3.35 16.42
CA LYS A 563 -1.10 -3.48 16.88
C LYS A 563 -1.78 -4.71 16.30
N PHE A 564 -1.18 -5.43 15.36
CA PHE A 564 -1.78 -6.63 14.78
C PHE A 564 -1.08 -7.87 15.29
N VAL A 565 -1.83 -8.80 15.88
CA VAL A 565 -1.33 -10.06 16.43
C VAL A 565 -2.16 -11.24 15.93
N MET A 566 -1.56 -12.42 15.88
CA MET A 566 -2.27 -13.66 15.58
C MET A 566 -2.83 -14.25 16.88
N GLU A 567 -4.14 -14.46 16.95
CA GLU A 567 -4.76 -15.20 18.04
C GLU A 567 -4.77 -16.73 17.78
N GLU A 568 -5.20 -17.50 18.78
CA GLU A 568 -5.40 -18.94 18.66
C GLU A 568 -6.33 -19.23 17.47
N GLY A 569 -5.89 -20.09 16.54
CA GLY A 569 -6.58 -20.35 15.28
C GLY A 569 -6.07 -19.57 14.07
N TRP A 570 -4.96 -18.82 14.20
CA TRP A 570 -4.31 -18.06 13.11
C TRP A 570 -5.18 -16.93 12.54
N VAL A 571 -6.10 -16.41 13.34
CA VAL A 571 -6.94 -15.26 12.96
C VAL A 571 -6.21 -13.98 13.36
N PRO A 572 -5.92 -13.08 12.40
CA PRO A 572 -5.30 -11.80 12.70
C PRO A 572 -6.29 -10.90 13.45
N LYS A 573 -5.79 -10.22 14.48
CA LYS A 573 -6.59 -9.32 15.31
C LYS A 573 -5.84 -8.03 15.60
N LYS A 574 -6.57 -6.92 15.53
CA LYS A 574 -6.10 -5.63 16.00
C LYS A 574 -6.22 -5.56 17.53
N LEU A 575 -5.09 -5.33 18.19
CA LEU A 575 -4.98 -4.94 19.58
C LEU A 575 -5.65 -3.58 19.77
N ASP A 576 -6.78 -3.59 20.45
CA ASP A 576 -7.48 -2.39 20.86
C ASP A 576 -6.84 -1.79 22.11
N VAL A 577 -5.71 -1.10 21.90
CA VAL A 577 -4.81 -0.59 22.94
C VAL A 577 -4.46 0.87 22.71
N TYR A 578 -4.39 1.62 23.80
CA TYR A 578 -3.85 2.97 23.83
C TYR A 578 -2.37 2.95 24.20
N VAL A 579 -1.58 3.71 23.46
CA VAL A 579 -0.15 3.87 23.76
C VAL A 579 0.10 5.31 24.14
N ASP A 580 0.50 5.59 25.39
CA ASP A 580 0.73 6.96 25.80
C ASP A 580 2.06 7.46 25.20
N VAL A 581 1.95 8.22 24.10
CA VAL A 581 3.08 8.77 23.34
C VAL A 581 3.35 10.23 23.75
N PRO A 582 4.53 10.53 24.33
CA PRO A 582 4.90 11.90 24.66
C PRO A 582 5.36 12.68 23.41
N ASP A 583 5.27 14.01 23.48
CA ASP A 583 5.72 14.89 22.39
C ASP A 583 7.24 14.90 22.19
N ILE A 584 8.00 14.57 23.24
CA ILE A 584 9.46 14.47 23.19
C ILE A 584 9.87 13.13 23.75
N ILE A 585 10.74 12.43 23.03
CA ILE A 585 11.34 11.17 23.45
C ILE A 585 12.87 11.28 23.48
N ASP A 586 13.49 10.51 24.37
CA ASP A 586 14.95 10.36 24.44
C ASP A 586 15.31 8.87 24.39
N ILE A 587 15.83 8.45 23.24
CA ILE A 587 16.28 7.08 22.96
C ILE A 587 17.80 6.96 23.02
N SER A 588 18.52 7.95 23.57
CA SER A 588 19.99 7.94 23.65
C SER A 588 20.54 6.70 24.40
N HIS A 589 19.76 6.16 25.33
CA HIS A 589 20.08 4.95 26.08
C HIS A 589 20.07 3.67 25.22
N MET A 590 19.41 3.67 24.06
CA MET A 590 19.34 2.55 23.12
C MET A 590 20.53 2.52 22.15
N ARG A 591 21.43 3.51 22.20
CA ARG A 591 22.61 3.54 21.34
C ARG A 591 23.51 2.33 21.65
N SER A 592 23.85 1.58 20.61
CA SER A 592 24.78 0.47 20.76
C SER A 592 26.16 0.99 21.17
N LYS A 593 26.82 0.21 22.03
CA LYS A 593 28.19 0.50 22.46
C LYS A 593 29.23 -0.13 21.52
N GLY A 594 28.80 -1.02 20.62
CA GLY A 594 29.69 -1.84 19.81
C GLY A 594 30.54 -2.78 20.67
N PHE A 595 31.55 -3.39 20.04
CA PHE A 595 32.53 -4.24 20.70
C PHE A 595 33.21 -3.54 21.89
N GLN A 596 33.16 -4.16 23.08
CA GLN A 596 33.73 -3.57 24.30
C GLN A 596 35.11 -4.16 24.63
N PRO A 597 36.02 -3.36 25.24
CA PRO A 597 37.29 -3.85 25.75
C PRO A 597 37.07 -4.96 26.80
N GLY A 598 37.56 -6.17 26.52
CA GLY A 598 37.42 -7.34 27.39
C GLY A 598 36.40 -8.37 26.92
N GLU A 599 35.70 -8.12 25.82
CA GLU A 599 34.88 -9.14 25.16
C GLU A 599 35.71 -10.04 24.24
N GLU A 600 35.37 -11.32 24.18
CA GLU A 600 35.94 -12.26 23.23
C GLU A 600 34.92 -12.58 22.15
N ILE A 601 35.31 -12.47 20.88
CA ILE A 601 34.42 -12.76 19.74
C ILE A 601 34.21 -14.27 19.64
N LEU A 602 32.98 -14.71 19.32
CA LEU A 602 32.73 -16.10 18.96
C LEU A 602 33.60 -16.46 17.75
N PRO A 603 34.33 -17.58 17.78
CA PRO A 603 35.05 -18.05 16.61
C PRO A 603 34.09 -18.19 15.42
N GLU A 604 34.46 -17.70 14.25
CA GLU A 604 33.76 -18.02 13.01
C GLU A 604 34.07 -19.49 12.68
N GLY A 605 33.30 -20.39 13.29
CA GLY A 605 33.33 -21.81 12.98
C GLY A 605 32.35 -22.08 11.86
N VAL A 606 32.82 -22.06 10.62
CA VAL A 606 32.11 -22.72 9.52
C VAL A 606 31.91 -24.17 9.95
N PRO A 607 30.70 -24.74 9.89
CA PRO A 607 30.54 -26.17 10.06
C PRO A 607 31.25 -26.84 8.88
N GLY A 608 32.50 -27.27 9.06
CA GLY A 608 33.15 -28.25 8.17
C GLY A 608 34.33 -27.80 7.29
N ASP A 609 34.96 -26.64 7.45
CA ASP A 609 36.13 -26.24 6.62
C ASP A 609 37.49 -26.72 7.17
N GLU A 610 37.54 -27.96 7.66
CA GLU A 610 38.78 -28.77 7.70
C GLU A 610 38.65 -30.05 6.85
N ALA A 611 37.82 -30.00 5.81
CA ALA A 611 37.97 -30.90 4.67
C ALA A 611 38.51 -30.09 3.51
N GLU A 612 39.74 -30.40 3.11
CA GLU A 612 40.33 -29.93 1.86
C GLU A 612 39.30 -29.91 0.75
N SER A 613 39.25 -28.81 -0.01
CA SER A 613 38.54 -28.69 -1.27
C SER A 613 39.05 -29.72 -2.28
N SER A 614 38.60 -30.96 -2.11
CA SER A 614 38.63 -32.03 -3.09
C SER A 614 37.22 -32.57 -3.15
N ILE A 615 36.58 -32.37 -4.29
CA ILE A 615 35.25 -32.90 -4.60
C ILE A 615 35.32 -34.42 -4.36
N PRO A 616 34.56 -35.00 -3.41
CA PRO A 616 34.64 -36.43 -3.17
C PRO A 616 34.03 -37.16 -4.36
N LEU A 617 34.90 -37.73 -5.20
CA LEU A 617 34.52 -38.64 -6.28
C LEU A 617 34.28 -40.03 -5.69
N ALA A 618 33.19 -40.67 -6.10
CA ALA A 618 32.92 -42.06 -5.74
C ALA A 618 33.99 -42.96 -6.36
N ASN A 619 34.54 -43.89 -5.57
CA ASN A 619 35.42 -44.92 -6.10
C ASN A 619 34.62 -45.91 -6.94
N GLU A 620 34.83 -45.87 -8.26
CA GLU A 620 34.11 -46.69 -9.25
C GLU A 620 34.27 -48.20 -9.01
N ASP A 621 35.34 -48.68 -8.37
CA ASP A 621 35.50 -50.10 -8.03
C ASP A 621 34.54 -50.53 -6.91
N ILE A 622 34.30 -49.65 -5.93
CA ILE A 622 33.32 -49.88 -4.84
C ILE A 622 31.91 -49.83 -5.42
N VAL A 623 31.64 -48.84 -6.27
CA VAL A 623 30.34 -48.70 -6.95
C VAL A 623 30.05 -49.91 -7.82
N ALA A 624 31.00 -50.37 -8.64
CA ALA A 624 30.83 -51.52 -9.51
C ALA A 624 30.55 -52.81 -8.72
N GLN A 625 31.20 -53.01 -7.58
CA GLN A 625 30.95 -54.17 -6.72
C GLN A 625 29.57 -54.13 -6.09
N LEU A 626 29.13 -52.98 -5.55
CA LEU A 626 27.79 -52.85 -4.97
C LEU A 626 26.68 -52.94 -6.04
N VAL A 627 26.91 -52.39 -7.23
CA VAL A 627 25.99 -52.56 -8.37
C VAL A 627 25.91 -54.03 -8.80
N SER A 628 27.03 -54.76 -8.79
CA SER A 628 27.03 -56.20 -9.09
C SER A 628 26.23 -57.03 -8.06
N MET A 629 26.05 -56.51 -6.85
CA MET A 629 25.21 -57.10 -5.79
C MET A 629 23.72 -56.77 -5.94
N GLY A 630 23.35 -55.91 -6.90
CA GLY A 630 21.97 -55.61 -7.26
C GLY A 630 21.45 -54.24 -6.80
N PHE A 631 22.31 -53.37 -6.25
CA PHE A 631 21.93 -52.02 -5.82
C PHE A 631 21.97 -50.99 -6.96
N SER A 632 21.15 -49.94 -6.86
CA SER A 632 21.11 -48.86 -7.85
C SER A 632 22.44 -48.10 -7.91
N HIS A 633 22.93 -47.82 -9.11
CA HIS A 633 24.20 -47.11 -9.33
C HIS A 633 24.29 -45.78 -8.59
N LEU A 634 23.19 -45.02 -8.57
CA LEU A 634 23.12 -43.73 -7.87
C LEU A 634 23.24 -43.89 -6.35
N HIS A 635 22.61 -44.93 -5.79
CA HIS A 635 22.70 -45.24 -4.35
C HIS A 635 24.10 -45.69 -3.98
N CYS A 636 24.73 -46.53 -4.81
CA CYS A 636 26.11 -46.98 -4.62
C CYS A 636 27.10 -45.80 -4.66
N GLN A 637 26.91 -44.84 -5.57
CA GLN A 637 27.74 -43.62 -5.61
C GLN A 637 27.57 -42.77 -4.35
N LYS A 638 26.33 -42.57 -3.89
CA LYS A 638 26.07 -41.84 -2.63
C LYS A 638 26.66 -42.56 -1.43
N ALA A 639 26.55 -43.87 -1.36
CA ALA A 639 27.12 -44.66 -0.29
C ALA A 639 28.66 -44.57 -0.27
N ALA A 640 29.30 -44.67 -1.43
CA ALA A 640 30.75 -44.51 -1.55
C ALA A 640 31.21 -43.11 -1.12
N ILE A 641 30.48 -42.05 -1.51
CA ILE A 641 30.80 -40.67 -1.14
C ILE A 641 30.58 -40.41 0.35
N ASN A 642 29.43 -40.81 0.90
CA ASN A 642 29.09 -40.58 2.31
C ASN A 642 29.95 -41.41 3.28
N THR A 643 30.51 -42.52 2.83
CA THR A 643 31.49 -43.31 3.59
C THR A 643 32.94 -42.92 3.29
N SER A 644 33.18 -41.84 2.54
CA SER A 644 34.51 -41.36 2.15
C SER A 644 35.38 -42.45 1.49
N ASN A 645 34.75 -43.32 0.69
CA ASN A 645 35.38 -44.46 0.00
C ASN A 645 36.12 -45.44 0.94
N ALA A 646 35.68 -45.58 2.20
CA ALA A 646 36.35 -46.39 3.22
C ALA A 646 36.44 -47.88 2.87
N GLY A 647 35.50 -48.41 2.10
CA GLY A 647 35.44 -49.83 1.71
C GLY A 647 34.07 -50.24 1.21
N VAL A 648 33.98 -51.45 0.64
CA VAL A 648 32.72 -52.01 0.10
C VAL A 648 31.76 -52.39 1.23
N GLU A 649 32.27 -52.92 2.35
CA GLU A 649 31.44 -53.32 3.49
C GLU A 649 30.82 -52.12 4.20
N GLU A 650 31.59 -51.04 4.37
CA GLU A 650 31.14 -49.79 4.98
C GLU A 650 30.10 -49.09 4.10
N ALA A 651 30.36 -49.00 2.78
CA ALA A 651 29.41 -48.45 1.82
C ALA A 651 28.13 -49.30 1.74
N MET A 652 28.22 -50.63 1.81
CA MET A 652 27.05 -51.52 1.88
C MET A 652 26.23 -51.28 3.15
N ASN A 653 26.87 -51.16 4.31
CA ASN A 653 26.19 -50.95 5.59
C ASN A 653 25.50 -49.57 5.65
N TRP A 654 26.13 -48.54 5.08
CA TRP A 654 25.50 -47.23 4.90
C TRP A 654 24.30 -47.31 3.97
N LEU A 655 24.44 -48.00 2.83
CA LEU A 655 23.37 -48.15 1.85
C LEU A 655 22.15 -48.85 2.48
N LEU A 656 22.34 -49.98 3.16
CA LEU A 656 21.27 -50.73 3.83
C LEU A 656 20.55 -49.94 4.93
N SER A 657 21.21 -48.98 5.57
CA SER A 657 20.62 -48.16 6.63
C SER A 657 19.88 -46.92 6.11
N HIS A 658 20.10 -46.53 4.86
CA HIS A 658 19.56 -45.29 4.27
C HIS A 658 18.73 -45.56 3.00
N MET A 659 18.42 -46.83 2.67
CA MET A 659 17.65 -47.20 1.46
C MET A 659 16.25 -46.57 1.39
N ASP A 660 15.64 -46.28 2.54
CA ASP A 660 14.29 -45.74 2.64
C ASP A 660 14.27 -44.20 2.76
N ASP A 661 15.43 -43.54 2.68
CA ASP A 661 15.53 -42.08 2.81
C ASP A 661 14.96 -41.39 1.56
N ALA A 662 14.12 -40.37 1.78
CA ALA A 662 13.40 -39.66 0.70
C ALA A 662 14.33 -38.97 -0.32
N ASP A 663 15.59 -38.73 0.06
CA ASP A 663 16.60 -38.11 -0.79
C ASP A 663 17.49 -39.13 -1.51
N ILE A 664 17.38 -40.44 -1.26
CA ILE A 664 18.29 -41.46 -1.86
C ILE A 664 18.25 -41.43 -3.40
N ASP A 665 17.10 -41.14 -3.99
CA ASP A 665 16.90 -41.05 -5.45
C ASP A 665 17.22 -39.67 -6.06
N THR A 666 17.57 -38.67 -5.25
CA THR A 666 17.93 -37.34 -5.77
C THR A 666 19.26 -37.38 -6.53
N PRO A 667 19.38 -36.76 -7.72
CA PRO A 667 20.65 -36.75 -8.46
C PRO A 667 21.74 -36.01 -7.67
N ILE A 668 22.96 -36.56 -7.64
CA ILE A 668 24.12 -35.91 -7.03
C ILE A 668 24.39 -34.65 -7.84
N SER A 669 24.23 -33.48 -7.21
CA SER A 669 24.44 -32.19 -7.88
C SER A 669 25.91 -32.04 -8.24
N GLN A 670 26.28 -32.41 -9.47
CA GLN A 670 27.52 -31.93 -10.08
C GLN A 670 27.35 -30.42 -10.28
N GLY A 671 28.20 -29.62 -9.63
CA GLY A 671 28.24 -28.18 -9.83
C GLY A 671 28.55 -27.86 -11.29
N GLY A 672 27.50 -27.76 -12.11
CA GLY A 672 27.61 -27.22 -13.45
C GLY A 672 28.00 -25.76 -13.34
N GLU A 673 29.06 -25.37 -14.04
CA GLU A 673 29.28 -23.96 -14.39
C GLU A 673 27.98 -23.43 -15.02
N THR A 674 27.21 -22.65 -14.26
CA THR A 674 26.16 -21.84 -14.85
C THR A 674 26.84 -20.81 -15.74
N VAL A 675 26.83 -21.10 -17.04
CA VAL A 675 27.24 -20.14 -18.07
C VAL A 675 26.37 -18.90 -17.88
N VAL A 676 26.97 -17.82 -17.41
CA VAL A 676 26.27 -16.55 -17.22
C VAL A 676 25.89 -16.03 -18.60
N ASP A 677 24.59 -15.85 -18.84
CA ASP A 677 24.07 -15.31 -20.09
C ASP A 677 24.56 -13.87 -20.28
N GLN A 678 25.35 -13.65 -21.32
CA GLN A 678 26.00 -12.37 -21.62
C GLN A 678 24.98 -11.24 -21.81
N SER A 679 23.78 -11.55 -22.33
CA SER A 679 22.73 -10.55 -22.53
C SER A 679 22.14 -10.05 -21.21
N LYS A 680 21.98 -10.94 -20.23
CA LYS A 680 21.47 -10.59 -18.88
C LYS A 680 22.54 -9.84 -18.07
N LEU A 681 23.80 -10.18 -18.28
CA LEU A 681 24.93 -9.46 -17.69
C LEU A 681 25.01 -8.02 -18.21
N GLU A 682 24.91 -7.81 -19.52
CA GLU A 682 24.85 -6.48 -20.14
C GLU A 682 23.64 -5.66 -19.65
N MET A 683 22.51 -6.31 -19.41
CA MET A 683 21.32 -5.66 -18.85
C MET A 683 21.56 -5.15 -17.42
N LEU A 684 22.16 -5.95 -16.54
CA LEU A 684 22.53 -5.50 -15.19
C LEU A 684 23.62 -4.41 -15.21
N ILE A 685 24.57 -4.48 -16.15
CA ILE A 685 25.55 -3.40 -16.34
C ILE A 685 24.86 -2.11 -16.80
N SER A 686 23.85 -2.20 -17.67
CA SER A 686 23.06 -1.05 -18.10
C SER A 686 22.20 -0.45 -16.98
N PHE A 687 21.83 -1.24 -15.97
CA PHE A 687 21.23 -0.74 -14.71
C PHE A 687 22.24 -0.06 -13.78
N GLY A 688 23.53 -0.02 -14.16
CA GLY A 688 24.59 0.70 -13.46
C GLY A 688 25.39 -0.17 -12.49
N PHE A 689 25.23 -1.50 -12.52
CA PHE A 689 26.00 -2.41 -11.67
C PHE A 689 27.36 -2.75 -12.31
N GLN A 690 28.40 -2.93 -11.48
CA GLN A 690 29.71 -3.40 -11.97
C GLN A 690 29.61 -4.83 -12.51
N GLU A 691 30.34 -5.12 -13.58
CA GLU A 691 30.32 -6.41 -14.28
C GLU A 691 30.59 -7.59 -13.33
N GLU A 692 31.56 -7.47 -12.41
CA GLU A 692 31.90 -8.55 -11.47
C GLU A 692 30.78 -8.84 -10.46
N VAL A 693 30.08 -7.80 -10.02
CA VAL A 693 28.97 -7.89 -9.05
C VAL A 693 27.73 -8.46 -9.73
N ALA A 694 27.41 -7.98 -10.93
CA ALA A 694 26.33 -8.49 -11.76
C ALA A 694 26.53 -9.99 -12.10
N ARG A 695 27.78 -10.40 -12.35
CA ARG A 695 28.13 -11.81 -12.61
C ARG A 695 27.96 -12.69 -11.38
N LYS A 696 28.36 -12.22 -10.19
CA LYS A 696 28.13 -12.94 -8.91
C LYS A 696 26.65 -13.05 -8.60
N ALA A 697 25.90 -11.97 -8.81
CA ALA A 697 24.47 -11.92 -8.57
C ALA A 697 23.69 -12.88 -9.48
N LEU A 698 24.00 -12.91 -10.78
CA LEU A 698 23.38 -13.85 -11.73
C LEU A 698 23.70 -15.32 -11.40
N LYS A 699 24.88 -15.60 -10.83
CA LYS A 699 25.20 -16.95 -10.34
C LYS A 699 24.40 -17.31 -9.10
N ALA A 700 24.29 -16.38 -8.14
CA ALA A 700 23.53 -16.59 -6.91
C ALA A 700 22.02 -16.69 -7.15
N SER A 701 21.50 -16.02 -8.18
CA SER A 701 20.08 -15.99 -8.52
C SER A 701 19.63 -17.06 -9.53
N GLY A 702 20.55 -17.93 -9.98
CA GLY A 702 20.24 -18.94 -11.01
C GLY A 702 19.92 -18.35 -12.39
N GLY A 703 20.41 -17.15 -12.70
CA GLY A 703 20.21 -16.46 -13.97
C GLY A 703 18.91 -15.65 -14.08
N ASP A 704 18.23 -15.43 -12.96
CA ASP A 704 17.07 -14.53 -12.84
C ASP A 704 17.54 -13.10 -12.54
N ILE A 705 17.04 -12.12 -13.32
CA ILE A 705 17.46 -10.72 -13.24
C ILE A 705 16.89 -10.03 -11.99
N GLU A 706 15.64 -10.31 -11.63
CA GLU A 706 14.98 -9.65 -10.49
C GLU A 706 15.64 -10.11 -9.19
N LYS A 707 15.81 -11.43 -9.03
CA LYS A 707 16.53 -12.00 -7.90
C LYS A 707 18.01 -11.61 -7.87
N ALA A 708 18.66 -11.47 -9.03
CA ALA A 708 20.03 -10.95 -9.09
C ALA A 708 20.09 -9.51 -8.58
N THR A 709 19.15 -8.67 -9.00
CA THR A 709 19.07 -7.28 -8.59
C THR A 709 18.84 -7.16 -7.09
N ASP A 710 17.87 -7.92 -6.55
CA ASP A 710 17.62 -8.00 -5.10
C ASP A 710 18.84 -8.52 -4.32
N TRP A 711 19.56 -9.50 -4.88
CA TRP A 711 20.78 -10.01 -4.26
C TRP A 711 21.88 -8.94 -4.20
N ILE A 712 22.05 -8.14 -5.25
CA ILE A 712 23.02 -7.03 -5.28
C ILE A 712 22.70 -6.00 -4.21
N PHE A 713 21.42 -5.61 -4.09
CA PHE A 713 21.00 -4.63 -3.08
C PHE A 713 21.15 -5.15 -1.65
N ASN A 714 20.94 -6.45 -1.43
CA ASN A 714 21.10 -7.07 -0.12
C ASN A 714 22.56 -7.42 0.22
N ASN A 715 23.49 -7.34 -0.73
CA ASN A 715 24.91 -7.67 -0.54
C ASN A 715 25.85 -6.59 -1.10
N PRO A 716 25.78 -5.33 -0.64
CA PRO A 716 26.60 -4.24 -1.14
C PRO A 716 28.10 -4.47 -0.91
N ASP A 717 28.49 -5.24 0.11
CA ASP A 717 29.89 -5.55 0.43
C ASP A 717 30.59 -6.39 -0.65
N ALA A 718 29.84 -7.14 -1.46
CA ALA A 718 30.40 -7.91 -2.58
C ALA A 718 30.97 -7.04 -3.70
N SER A 719 30.65 -5.72 -3.69
CA SER A 719 31.16 -4.70 -4.62
C SER A 719 32.44 -4.01 -4.14
N ALA A 720 32.78 -4.09 -2.85
CA ALA A 720 33.87 -3.33 -2.25
C ALA A 720 35.19 -4.11 -2.13
N SER A 721 35.23 -5.39 -2.52
CA SER A 721 36.34 -6.30 -2.16
C SER A 721 37.55 -6.27 -3.11
N SER A 722 37.78 -5.21 -3.88
CA SER A 722 38.90 -5.20 -4.84
C SER A 722 39.51 -3.83 -5.09
N ASP A 723 39.82 -3.05 -4.04
CA ASP A 723 41.01 -2.18 -4.03
C ASP A 723 41.24 -1.53 -2.65
N MET A 724 42.36 -1.89 -2.03
CA MET A 724 43.26 -1.08 -1.18
C MET A 724 43.84 -1.85 0.01
N ASP A 725 44.97 -2.50 -0.27
CA ASP A 725 45.97 -2.89 0.73
C ASP A 725 46.87 -1.66 0.99
N ALA A 726 46.64 -0.94 2.11
CA ALA A 726 47.60 0.03 2.64
C ALA A 726 47.32 0.38 4.12
N THR A 727 48.15 -0.20 5.00
CA THR A 727 48.46 0.23 6.36
C THR A 727 48.28 1.73 6.67
N THR A 728 47.35 2.10 7.56
CA THR A 728 47.63 2.95 8.74
C THR A 728 46.50 2.89 9.77
N SER A 729 46.87 2.72 11.03
CA SER A 729 46.00 2.64 12.21
C SER A 729 45.51 4.01 12.68
N LYS A 730 44.18 4.23 12.69
CA LYS A 730 43.44 5.05 13.68
C LYS A 730 41.92 5.03 13.44
N ALA A 731 41.18 4.75 14.53
CA ALA A 731 39.75 4.94 14.78
C ALA A 731 38.76 4.11 13.95
N THR A 732 38.06 3.24 14.66
CA THR A 732 36.95 2.35 14.29
C THR A 732 35.77 3.08 13.62
N SER A 733 35.66 2.98 12.30
CA SER A 733 34.40 3.10 11.55
C SER A 733 34.42 2.04 10.44
N ASN A 734 33.55 1.03 10.55
CA ASN A 734 33.42 -0.06 9.58
C ASN A 734 32.52 0.36 8.38
N PRO A 735 32.62 -0.30 7.21
CA PRO A 735 31.98 0.13 5.96
C PRO A 735 30.45 0.27 5.99
N ALA A 736 29.75 -0.55 6.79
CA ALA A 736 28.29 -0.61 6.80
C ALA A 736 27.58 0.65 7.35
N ASP A 737 28.28 1.45 8.17
CA ASP A 737 27.74 2.69 8.75
C ASP A 737 28.18 3.95 7.97
N ILE A 738 28.95 3.80 6.87
CA ILE A 738 29.48 4.93 6.10
C ILE A 738 28.33 5.65 5.38
N GLY A 739 28.00 6.84 5.89
CA GLY A 739 27.05 7.78 5.29
C GLY A 739 25.64 7.76 5.87
N LEU A 740 25.37 7.01 6.94
CA LEU A 740 24.08 7.11 7.65
C LEU A 740 23.96 8.46 8.37
N PRO A 741 22.75 9.06 8.43
CA PRO A 741 22.51 10.19 9.32
C PRO A 741 22.73 9.72 10.77
N ASP A 742 23.47 10.50 11.54
CA ASP A 742 23.66 10.26 12.96
C ASP A 742 23.66 11.55 13.77
N GLY A 743 23.22 11.48 15.03
CA GLY A 743 23.10 12.64 15.91
C GLY A 743 22.67 12.30 17.33
N GLY A 744 22.10 13.29 18.04
CA GLY A 744 21.56 13.09 19.39
C GLY A 744 20.31 12.19 19.40
N GLY A 745 20.08 11.45 20.48
CA GLY A 745 18.93 10.54 20.60
C GLY A 745 17.63 11.21 21.05
N ARG A 746 17.52 12.54 20.99
CA ARG A 746 16.32 13.29 21.38
C ARG A 746 15.49 13.66 20.17
N TYR A 747 14.20 13.40 20.22
CA TYR A 747 13.28 13.66 19.12
C TYR A 747 11.99 14.33 19.59
N LYS A 748 11.36 15.06 18.67
CA LYS A 748 10.04 15.67 18.85
C LYS A 748 9.03 15.05 17.87
N LEU A 749 7.84 14.73 18.36
CA LEU A 749 6.75 14.20 17.55
C LEU A 749 6.33 15.24 16.49
N MET A 750 6.36 14.82 15.22
CA MET A 750 6.03 15.64 14.06
C MET A 750 4.71 15.18 13.40
N GLY A 751 4.51 13.88 13.27
CA GLY A 751 3.37 13.33 12.53
C GLY A 751 2.89 11.98 13.06
N ILE A 752 1.61 11.70 12.83
CA ILE A 752 0.93 10.48 13.26
C ILE A 752 0.08 10.00 12.09
N VAL A 753 0.22 8.74 11.70
CA VAL A 753 -0.72 8.06 10.81
C VAL A 753 -1.54 7.10 11.66
N SER A 754 -2.87 7.28 11.66
CA SER A 754 -3.80 6.51 12.46
C SER A 754 -4.65 5.61 11.57
N HIS A 755 -4.76 4.33 11.94
CA HIS A 755 -5.71 3.38 11.34
C HIS A 755 -7.00 3.34 12.17
N ILE A 756 -8.10 3.76 11.58
CA ILE A 756 -9.45 3.75 12.17
C ILE A 756 -10.16 2.47 11.75
N GLY A 757 -10.68 1.70 12.70
CA GLY A 757 -11.37 0.43 12.44
C GLY A 757 -10.85 -0.69 13.32
N THR A 758 -11.70 -1.66 13.64
CA THR A 758 -11.39 -2.80 14.52
C THR A 758 -10.90 -4.03 13.76
N SER A 759 -11.13 -4.08 12.44
CA SER A 759 -10.70 -5.15 11.56
C SER A 759 -9.25 -4.99 11.11
N THR A 760 -8.64 -6.10 10.70
CA THR A 760 -7.34 -6.12 10.00
C THR A 760 -7.49 -6.06 8.49
N GLN A 761 -8.69 -6.35 7.98
CA GLN A 761 -8.99 -6.39 6.54
C GLN A 761 -9.59 -5.07 6.04
N CYS A 762 -10.13 -4.25 6.96
CA CYS A 762 -10.70 -2.97 6.60
C CYS A 762 -10.49 -1.87 7.64
N GLY A 763 -10.42 -0.64 7.16
CA GLY A 763 -10.40 0.59 7.96
C GLY A 763 -10.09 1.84 7.14
N HIS A 764 -9.86 2.94 7.84
CA HIS A 764 -9.60 4.25 7.23
C HIS A 764 -8.35 4.89 7.82
N TYR A 765 -7.51 5.46 6.96
CA TYR A 765 -6.27 6.10 7.37
C TYR A 765 -6.39 7.63 7.37
N VAL A 766 -5.88 8.23 8.44
CA VAL A 766 -5.85 9.69 8.62
C VAL A 766 -4.47 10.09 9.14
N ALA A 767 -3.96 11.23 8.68
CA ALA A 767 -2.70 11.79 9.17
C ALA A 767 -2.95 13.02 10.07
N HIS A 768 -2.25 13.11 11.19
CA HIS A 768 -2.13 14.32 12.00
C HIS A 768 -0.70 14.80 11.93
N ILE A 769 -0.48 16.09 11.63
CA ILE A 769 0.85 16.65 11.44
C ILE A 769 0.95 17.96 12.21
N PHE A 770 2.03 18.12 12.98
CA PHE A 770 2.33 19.35 13.69
C PHE A 770 3.04 20.32 12.73
N LYS A 771 2.34 21.39 12.34
CA LYS A 771 2.84 22.43 11.42
C LYS A 771 2.53 23.83 11.98
N ASP A 772 3.46 24.76 11.80
CA ASP A 772 3.30 26.17 12.20
C ASP A 772 2.81 26.38 13.65
N GLY A 773 3.25 25.49 14.56
CA GLY A 773 2.90 25.56 15.98
C GLY A 773 1.56 24.95 16.37
N ARG A 774 0.81 24.36 15.43
CA ARG A 774 -0.49 23.70 15.68
C ARG A 774 -0.58 22.32 15.04
N TRP A 775 -1.51 21.49 15.51
CA TRP A 775 -1.82 20.20 14.89
C TRP A 775 -2.83 20.40 13.77
N VAL A 776 -2.61 19.69 12.66
CA VAL A 776 -3.49 19.70 11.49
C VAL A 776 -3.77 18.27 11.10
N ILE A 777 -5.03 17.97 10.88
CA ILE A 777 -5.50 16.66 10.44
C ILE A 777 -5.75 16.72 8.93
N PHE A 778 -5.25 15.70 8.25
CA PHE A 778 -5.39 15.45 6.84
C PHE A 778 -6.18 14.15 6.67
N ASN A 779 -7.42 14.29 6.26
CA ASN A 779 -8.35 13.22 6.03
C ASN A 779 -8.77 13.27 4.55
N ASP A 780 -7.99 12.59 3.71
CA ASP A 780 -8.09 12.69 2.26
C ASP A 780 -8.10 14.16 1.80
N ASP A 781 -9.17 14.62 1.18
CA ASP A 781 -9.35 15.99 0.67
C ASP A 781 -9.62 17.01 1.77
N LYS A 782 -10.07 16.57 2.94
CA LYS A 782 -10.40 17.44 4.08
C LYS A 782 -9.15 17.75 4.91
N VAL A 783 -8.88 19.04 5.07
CA VAL A 783 -7.76 19.56 5.88
C VAL A 783 -8.30 20.56 6.89
N GLY A 784 -7.98 20.37 8.16
CA GLY A 784 -8.43 21.29 9.21
C GLY A 784 -7.58 21.26 10.47
N ALA A 785 -7.80 22.25 11.32
CA ALA A 785 -7.12 22.35 12.61
C ALA A 785 -7.54 21.18 13.52
N SER A 786 -6.56 20.50 14.10
CA SER A 786 -6.80 19.48 15.13
C SER A 786 -6.49 20.07 16.50
N ILE A 787 -7.44 19.96 17.43
CA ILE A 787 -7.32 20.55 18.77
C ILE A 787 -6.71 19.53 19.73
N ASN A 788 -7.23 18.30 19.70
CA ASN A 788 -6.85 17.18 20.53
C ASN A 788 -6.47 15.97 19.64
N PRO A 789 -5.29 16.01 18.99
CA PRO A 789 -4.86 14.92 18.12
C PRO A 789 -4.81 13.59 18.90
N PRO A 790 -5.23 12.47 18.29
CA PRO A 790 -5.31 11.16 18.93
C PRO A 790 -3.93 10.49 19.04
N LYS A 791 -3.02 11.09 19.82
CA LYS A 791 -1.63 10.63 20.01
C LYS A 791 -1.53 9.22 20.59
N ASP A 792 -2.59 8.71 21.22
CA ASP A 792 -2.62 7.39 21.81
C ASP A 792 -3.13 6.28 20.87
N MET A 793 -3.68 6.65 19.71
CA MET A 793 -4.28 5.72 18.74
C MET A 793 -3.49 5.55 17.45
N GLY A 794 -2.41 6.32 17.26
CA GLY A 794 -1.54 6.22 16.10
C GLY A 794 -1.01 4.81 15.82
N TYR A 795 -0.88 4.51 14.53
CA TYR A 795 -0.30 3.28 13.99
C TYR A 795 1.18 3.49 13.65
N LEU A 796 1.49 4.57 12.92
CA LEU A 796 2.84 5.05 12.66
C LEU A 796 3.06 6.42 13.31
N TYR A 797 4.21 6.62 13.93
CA TYR A 797 4.62 7.89 14.50
C TYR A 797 5.91 8.36 13.87
N PHE A 798 5.95 9.63 13.48
CA PHE A 798 7.09 10.27 12.84
C PHE A 798 7.66 11.31 13.81
N PHE A 799 8.93 11.13 14.16
CA PHE A 799 9.66 11.93 15.12
C PHE A 799 10.82 12.65 14.44
N GLU A 800 10.91 13.96 14.58
CA GLU A 800 12.02 14.77 14.07
C GLU A 800 13.12 14.92 15.13
N ARG A 801 14.38 14.69 14.74
CA ARG A 801 15.52 14.78 15.65
C ARG A 801 15.73 16.24 16.09
N LEU A 802 15.88 16.44 17.39
CA LEU A 802 16.19 17.74 17.96
C LEU A 802 17.70 17.99 17.85
N ASN A 803 18.08 18.99 17.06
CA ASN A 803 19.45 19.51 17.07
C ASN A 803 19.73 20.06 18.47
N SER A 804 20.64 19.39 19.18
CA SER A 804 20.99 19.71 20.57
C SER A 804 21.89 20.92 20.66
#